data_AF-A0A7X6W001-F1
#
_entry.id   AF-A0A7X6W001-F1
#
_cell.length_a   1.000
_cell.length_b   1.000
_cell.length_c   1.000
_cell.angle_alpha   90.00
_cell.angle_beta   90.00
_cell.angle_gamma   90.00
#
_symmetry.space_group_name_H-M   'P 1'
#
loop_
_entity.id
_entity.type
_entity.pdbx_description
1 polymer ?
#
loop_
_entity_poly.entity_id
_entity_poly.type
_entity_poly.pdbx_seq_one_letter_code
_entity_poly.pdbx_strand_id
1 'polypeptide(L)'
;PNAATGAAIHRFLTRWKLIRPGTRLSFHRPVILRENGRLRLPELDRVRQTRSRLGGGEITFVYEGWSAQDAETLRAFVDLMYPIAKQIYGNPSATITVRIVRDDMLRDSAMHLRNGIYNASTNEIRFNPTGNLVDDQYSLTHLILYAFHDDALFAYDAWEEGFSWAATYVIFKHIRPDYDLGESFKTFYLMQLYELLNQPGIGNARFWPANYDSIVQNEYAAVFPYSMFVFRSAMAGAAWAKVYVENNAFFREFNAAYYQQYTPELAGHTPTLKAIASRIVPTVEGQDFFQWYRRQHILDTSTAAGRHFWVYALPEFNNDESSAYNVLLLYHFTRDAAGNEVPQGGTARFTYYSWDFLYDYYAEEGNEAVIPGSGDSIGVGALSPGAYNVGGPQKINIQASVNGLTRMVYWPYLVRGLETAPNDLYGVTLDTEAGEVGVIVGTGVEQKVPLSQAAFGMNAGLNGWHKTTIRVTDSAGQTVTRQVNTGYDSYAAVVQGPRPAGATYTLTLPAGAHMISVPAYPKVSDAEALGVPAQRLRLAHWDPTLSTGDPGYRYRLYPATPGLAPGIGYWLILDQQTTINFEGNPLPHDQSYLIPLRAGWNQIGHPFTQPVAIDSLSVAMSPSDPEQVITLQAAVQQGKLSGTFWQYTQQQGYTAATQLEPWRGYWIYAESDLLLKVPAVASPGQNPPGALLPGDPVIGDVRSRARRASTPSRQEISSPASTRSRQEDGWRLRLAARVRGQAATLTLGASRSATDAFDPLHDAQRPPEMGDYVRLSVPHSDWGRAAGDYAIDIRADGAARYTWDIVLETSLRNEEVQLSWPDLASLPRDMRITLIDLDGGKRRYLRTTGSLVINSGETGRRRLRVEATRGGAGLLAINNITVTPTRATGALDVGFSLTSDALLDAQILSPAGRVVRDVVRGRALSAGTNHILWDGRSNAGVALGSGLYLLQLTATTEEGQSVRAVRPIALVR
;
A
#
# COMPACT_ATOMS: atom_id res chain seq x y z
N PRO A 1 4.77 -17.64 -35.37
CA PRO A 1 5.71 -17.66 -34.23
C PRO A 1 7.12 -17.42 -34.76
N ASN A 2 7.45 -16.16 -35.01
CA ASN A 2 8.51 -15.81 -35.95
C ASN A 2 9.65 -15.10 -35.19
N ALA A 3 10.89 -15.39 -35.58
CA ALA A 3 12.11 -14.65 -35.23
C ALA A 3 12.06 -13.11 -35.50
N ALA A 4 10.92 -12.59 -35.95
CA ALA A 4 10.68 -11.18 -36.23
C ALA A 4 10.62 -10.30 -34.97
N THR A 5 10.17 -10.83 -33.82
CA THR A 5 9.95 -10.06 -32.58
C THR A 5 11.20 -9.89 -31.72
N GLY A 6 12.01 -10.94 -31.52
CA GLY A 6 13.33 -10.82 -30.86
C GLY A 6 14.27 -9.88 -31.62
N ALA A 7 14.27 -10.01 -32.95
CA ALA A 7 15.00 -9.10 -33.81
C ALA A 7 14.47 -7.64 -33.74
N ALA A 8 13.24 -7.40 -33.28
CA ALA A 8 12.70 -6.05 -33.14
C ALA A 8 13.31 -5.28 -31.96
N ILE A 9 13.47 -5.92 -30.79
CA ILE A 9 14.12 -5.26 -29.63
C ILE A 9 15.61 -5.05 -29.88
N HIS A 10 16.32 -6.03 -30.46
CA HIS A 10 17.71 -5.84 -30.84
C HIS A 10 17.87 -4.69 -31.86
N ARG A 11 17.02 -4.64 -32.90
CA ARG A 11 17.01 -3.52 -33.86
C ARG A 11 16.69 -2.18 -33.17
N PHE A 12 15.78 -2.17 -32.21
CA PHE A 12 15.42 -0.99 -31.44
C PHE A 12 16.63 -0.48 -30.64
N LEU A 13 17.28 -1.32 -29.84
CA LEU A 13 18.46 -0.95 -29.08
C LEU A 13 19.61 -0.48 -29.99
N THR A 14 19.80 -1.13 -31.14
CA THR A 14 20.82 -0.75 -32.13
C THR A 14 20.50 0.61 -32.76
N ARG A 15 19.22 0.86 -33.09
CA ARG A 15 18.74 2.14 -33.65
C ARG A 15 19.02 3.30 -32.69
N TRP A 16 18.82 3.08 -31.39
CA TRP A 16 19.06 4.07 -30.34
C TRP A 16 20.51 4.09 -29.84
N LYS A 17 21.45 3.42 -30.54
CA LYS A 17 22.88 3.35 -30.19
C LYS A 17 23.18 2.86 -28.76
N LEU A 18 22.20 2.27 -28.07
CA LEU A 18 22.39 1.67 -26.75
C LEU A 18 23.32 0.47 -26.78
N ILE A 19 23.43 -0.13 -27.97
CA ILE A 19 24.33 -1.23 -28.31
C ILE A 19 24.86 -0.96 -29.72
N ARG A 20 26.14 -1.24 -29.99
CA ARG A 20 26.68 -1.14 -31.35
C ARG A 20 26.30 -2.39 -32.16
N PRO A 21 26.12 -2.31 -33.49
CA PRO A 21 25.94 -3.50 -34.33
C PRO A 21 27.06 -4.52 -34.09
N GLY A 22 26.70 -5.76 -33.77
CA GLY A 22 27.67 -6.84 -33.49
C GLY A 22 28.29 -6.81 -32.09
N THR A 23 27.86 -5.91 -31.20
CA THR A 23 28.27 -5.91 -29.78
C THR A 23 27.91 -7.24 -29.13
N ARG A 24 28.89 -7.87 -28.49
CA ARG A 24 28.69 -9.06 -27.67
C ARG A 24 28.75 -8.64 -26.20
N LEU A 25 27.61 -8.69 -25.50
CA LEU A 25 27.62 -8.49 -24.05
C LEU A 25 28.26 -9.66 -23.34
N SER A 26 28.74 -9.33 -22.15
CA SER A 26 29.69 -10.11 -21.39
C SER A 26 29.16 -10.23 -19.98
N PHE A 27 28.94 -11.45 -19.53
CA PHE A 27 28.39 -11.73 -18.20
C PHE A 27 29.42 -12.50 -17.40
N HIS A 28 29.57 -12.12 -16.14
CA HIS A 28 30.52 -12.70 -15.20
C HIS A 28 29.74 -13.28 -14.02
N ARG A 29 30.24 -14.37 -13.43
CA ARG A 29 29.66 -14.94 -12.21
C ARG A 29 30.72 -15.58 -11.33
N PRO A 30 30.55 -15.53 -10.00
CA PRO A 30 31.21 -16.46 -9.12
C PRO A 30 30.45 -17.81 -9.11
N VAL A 31 31.18 -18.91 -9.05
CA VAL A 31 30.63 -20.26 -8.90
C VAL A 31 31.34 -21.01 -7.79
N ILE A 32 30.61 -21.90 -7.14
CA ILE A 32 31.10 -22.77 -6.08
C ILE A 32 30.66 -24.19 -6.43
N LEU A 33 31.62 -25.11 -6.52
CA LEU A 33 31.35 -26.51 -6.80
C LEU A 33 30.65 -27.17 -5.60
N ARG A 34 29.81 -28.16 -5.91
CA ARG A 34 29.23 -29.03 -4.89
C ARG A 34 29.89 -30.39 -4.93
N GLU A 35 30.22 -30.91 -3.75
CA GLU A 35 30.67 -32.27 -3.55
C GLU A 35 29.72 -32.96 -2.57
N ASN A 36 29.08 -34.06 -3.00
CA ASN A 36 28.08 -34.79 -2.20
C ASN A 36 26.95 -33.89 -1.65
N GLY A 37 26.50 -32.91 -2.45
CA GLY A 37 25.41 -31.99 -2.10
C GLY A 37 25.82 -30.79 -1.23
N ARG A 38 27.06 -30.76 -0.71
CA ARG A 38 27.60 -29.64 0.08
C ARG A 38 28.48 -28.73 -0.78
N LEU A 39 28.55 -27.45 -0.45
CA LEU A 39 29.47 -26.51 -1.09
C LEU A 39 30.91 -26.88 -0.74
N ARG A 40 31.82 -26.87 -1.73
CA ARG A 40 33.25 -27.05 -1.55
C ARG A 40 33.90 -25.69 -1.32
N LEU A 41 34.31 -25.43 -0.08
CA LEU A 41 34.80 -24.13 0.41
C LEU A 41 36.21 -24.29 1.03
N PRO A 42 37.23 -24.54 0.19
CA PRO A 42 38.57 -24.94 0.64
C PRO A 42 39.22 -23.95 1.62
N GLU A 43 39.06 -22.64 1.42
CA GLU A 43 39.74 -21.65 2.24
C GLU A 43 39.01 -21.42 3.56
N LEU A 44 37.68 -21.44 3.57
CA LEU A 44 36.92 -21.43 4.83
C LEU A 44 37.15 -22.69 5.66
N ASP A 45 37.25 -23.85 5.01
CA ASP A 45 37.60 -25.11 5.69
C ASP A 45 39.00 -25.05 6.28
N ARG A 46 39.98 -24.51 5.55
CA ARG A 46 41.34 -24.28 6.04
C ARG A 46 41.35 -23.34 7.24
N VAL A 47 40.70 -22.18 7.15
CA VAL A 47 40.59 -21.19 8.24
C VAL A 47 39.97 -21.81 9.49
N ARG A 48 38.93 -22.64 9.31
CA ARG A 48 38.29 -23.40 10.40
C ARG A 48 39.24 -24.41 11.04
N GLN A 49 40.06 -25.11 10.25
CA GLN A 49 41.01 -26.10 10.74
C GLN A 49 42.22 -25.45 11.46
N THR A 50 42.76 -24.37 10.91
CA THR A 50 43.96 -23.70 11.43
C THR A 50 43.67 -22.62 12.48
N ARG A 51 42.38 -22.29 12.70
CA ARG A 51 41.93 -21.16 13.54
C ARG A 51 42.54 -19.82 13.12
N SER A 52 42.85 -19.67 11.84
CA SER A 52 43.29 -18.41 11.25
C SER A 52 42.13 -17.41 11.18
N ARG A 53 42.39 -16.15 10.80
CA ARG A 53 41.35 -15.15 10.52
C ARG A 53 41.39 -14.77 9.06
N LEU A 54 40.24 -14.41 8.49
CA LEU A 54 40.14 -13.83 7.15
C LEU A 54 40.66 -12.39 7.13
N GLY A 55 40.99 -11.88 5.94
CA GLY A 55 41.25 -10.46 5.68
C GLY A 55 42.72 -10.02 5.76
N GLY A 56 43.65 -10.97 5.74
CA GLY A 56 45.10 -10.73 5.66
C GLY A 56 45.76 -11.45 4.48
N GLY A 57 44.96 -11.82 3.47
CA GLY A 57 45.38 -12.63 2.34
C GLY A 57 46.23 -11.90 1.31
N GLU A 58 46.79 -12.69 0.39
CA GLU A 58 47.45 -12.23 -0.84
C GLU A 58 47.08 -13.16 -2.00
N ILE A 59 46.85 -12.60 -3.17
CA ILE A 59 46.59 -13.36 -4.39
C ILE A 59 47.85 -13.38 -5.24
N THR A 60 48.30 -14.58 -5.62
CA THR A 60 49.30 -14.77 -6.68
C THR A 60 48.60 -15.24 -7.95
N PHE A 61 49.00 -14.73 -9.11
CA PHE A 61 48.36 -15.04 -10.39
C PHE A 61 49.24 -15.94 -11.26
N VAL A 62 48.63 -16.96 -11.84
CA VAL A 62 49.25 -17.87 -12.83
C VAL A 62 48.39 -17.90 -14.09
N TYR A 63 49.01 -18.03 -15.25
CA TYR A 63 48.37 -17.89 -16.56
C TYR A 63 48.47 -19.21 -17.32
N GLU A 64 47.34 -19.81 -17.70
CA GLU A 64 47.28 -21.12 -18.35
C GLU A 64 46.48 -21.05 -19.66
N GLY A 65 46.95 -21.74 -20.70
CA GLY A 65 46.26 -21.78 -22.01
C GLY A 65 46.42 -20.52 -22.87
N TRP A 66 47.22 -19.55 -22.43
CA TRP A 66 47.50 -18.31 -23.15
C TRP A 66 48.72 -18.43 -24.08
N SER A 67 48.75 -17.63 -25.16
CA SER A 67 50.01 -17.40 -25.87
C SER A 67 50.99 -16.64 -24.96
N ALA A 68 52.30 -16.74 -25.23
CA ALA A 68 53.30 -16.04 -24.40
C ALA A 68 53.06 -14.52 -24.35
N GLN A 69 52.73 -13.93 -25.50
CA GLN A 69 52.45 -12.49 -25.62
C GLN A 69 51.18 -12.08 -24.87
N ASP A 70 50.09 -12.85 -24.99
CA ASP A 70 48.84 -12.55 -24.30
C ASP A 70 49.00 -12.71 -22.78
N ALA A 71 49.72 -13.74 -22.34
CA ALA A 71 50.02 -13.96 -20.93
C ALA A 71 50.84 -12.81 -20.33
N GLU A 72 51.84 -12.31 -21.04
CA GLU A 72 52.63 -11.15 -20.60
C GLU A 72 51.79 -9.87 -20.56
N THR A 73 50.91 -9.67 -21.54
CA THR A 73 49.98 -8.53 -21.59
C THR A 73 49.02 -8.53 -20.40
N LEU A 74 48.42 -9.69 -20.09
CA LEU A 74 47.53 -9.84 -18.94
C LEU A 74 48.30 -9.67 -17.62
N ARG A 75 49.51 -10.22 -17.53
CA ARG A 75 50.37 -10.07 -16.36
C ARG A 75 50.71 -8.62 -16.06
N ALA A 76 51.17 -7.87 -17.07
CA ALA A 76 51.49 -6.46 -16.91
C ALA A 76 50.28 -5.64 -16.42
N PHE A 77 49.07 -5.97 -16.92
CA PHE A 77 47.84 -5.34 -16.44
C PHE A 77 47.51 -5.71 -14.99
N VAL A 78 47.57 -6.99 -14.63
CA VAL A 78 47.25 -7.46 -13.27
C VAL A 78 48.26 -6.92 -12.26
N ASP A 79 49.56 -6.86 -12.60
CA ASP A 79 50.60 -6.29 -11.75
C ASP A 79 50.37 -4.79 -11.47
N LEU A 80 49.80 -4.07 -12.44
CA LEU A 80 49.38 -2.68 -12.27
C LEU A 80 48.09 -2.56 -11.44
N MET A 81 47.08 -3.38 -11.74
CA MET A 81 45.73 -3.27 -11.19
C MET A 81 45.65 -3.78 -9.74
N TYR A 82 46.32 -4.88 -9.40
CA TYR A 82 46.17 -5.57 -8.11
C TYR A 82 46.53 -4.70 -6.89
N PRO A 83 47.64 -3.91 -6.89
CA PRO A 83 47.92 -2.97 -5.80
C PRO A 83 46.83 -1.90 -5.62
N ILE A 84 46.26 -1.40 -6.73
CA ILE A 84 45.16 -0.41 -6.72
C ILE A 84 43.88 -1.05 -6.17
N ALA A 85 43.58 -2.29 -6.58
CA ALA A 85 42.46 -3.05 -6.04
C ALA A 85 42.59 -3.25 -4.53
N LYS A 86 43.77 -3.57 -4.01
CA LYS A 86 43.99 -3.65 -2.55
C LYS A 86 43.79 -2.33 -1.84
N GLN A 87 44.22 -1.22 -2.43
CA GLN A 87 44.03 0.11 -1.85
C GLN A 87 42.54 0.45 -1.73
N ILE A 88 41.72 0.10 -2.72
CA ILE A 88 40.28 0.43 -2.78
C ILE A 88 39.44 -0.59 -2.01
N TYR A 89 39.65 -1.88 -2.26
CA TYR A 89 38.82 -3.00 -1.81
C TYR A 89 39.30 -3.69 -0.53
N GLY A 90 40.54 -3.42 -0.10
CA GLY A 90 41.16 -4.03 1.07
C GLY A 90 41.94 -5.30 0.73
N ASN A 91 42.45 -5.99 1.75
CA ASN A 91 43.17 -7.25 1.54
C ASN A 91 42.20 -8.38 1.15
N PRO A 92 42.64 -9.35 0.32
CA PRO A 92 41.91 -10.60 0.08
C PRO A 92 41.56 -11.34 1.38
N SER A 93 40.49 -12.15 1.32
CA SER A 93 40.00 -12.95 2.43
C SER A 93 41.04 -13.98 2.88
N ALA A 94 41.75 -14.61 1.94
CA ALA A 94 42.79 -15.62 2.18
C ALA A 94 43.98 -15.48 1.23
N THR A 95 45.12 -16.12 1.58
CA THR A 95 46.27 -16.22 0.68
C THR A 95 46.07 -17.38 -0.29
N ILE A 96 45.83 -17.06 -1.56
CA ILE A 96 45.49 -18.02 -2.62
C ILE A 96 46.34 -17.81 -3.87
N THR A 97 46.41 -18.84 -4.70
CA THR A 97 46.94 -18.76 -6.06
C THR A 97 45.77 -18.87 -7.03
N VAL A 98 45.50 -17.81 -7.78
CA VAL A 98 44.43 -17.75 -8.77
C VAL A 98 45.00 -18.08 -10.15
N ARG A 99 44.44 -19.12 -10.78
CA ARG A 99 44.78 -19.49 -12.17
C ARG A 99 43.85 -18.78 -13.14
N ILE A 100 44.40 -17.91 -13.98
CA ILE A 100 43.71 -17.26 -15.10
C ILE A 100 43.87 -18.18 -16.32
N VAL A 101 42.83 -18.95 -16.59
CA VAL A 101 42.79 -19.99 -17.62
C VAL A 101 42.05 -19.46 -18.84
N ARG A 102 42.68 -19.53 -20.02
CA ARG A 102 41.99 -19.28 -21.29
C ARG A 102 40.99 -20.40 -21.55
N ASP A 103 39.72 -20.03 -21.71
CA ASP A 103 38.63 -20.99 -21.93
C ASP A 103 37.76 -20.55 -23.12
N ASP A 104 38.19 -20.88 -24.33
CA ASP A 104 37.48 -20.53 -25.57
C ASP A 104 36.08 -21.19 -25.65
N MET A 105 35.77 -22.21 -24.82
CA MET A 105 34.45 -22.85 -24.78
C MET A 105 33.38 -21.95 -24.15
N LEU A 106 33.78 -20.94 -23.35
CA LEU A 106 32.84 -19.96 -22.79
C LEU A 106 32.13 -19.14 -23.87
N ARG A 107 32.73 -19.00 -25.05
CA ARG A 107 32.15 -18.28 -26.21
C ARG A 107 30.77 -18.82 -26.59
N ASP A 108 30.62 -20.13 -26.50
CA ASP A 108 29.45 -20.88 -26.97
C ASP A 108 28.61 -21.38 -25.75
N SER A 109 28.84 -20.83 -24.56
CA SER A 109 28.09 -21.19 -23.35
C SER A 109 26.61 -20.78 -23.45
N ALA A 110 25.71 -21.70 -23.08
CA ALA A 110 24.26 -21.50 -23.05
C ALA A 110 23.81 -20.36 -22.11
N MET A 111 24.66 -20.00 -21.13
CA MET A 111 24.42 -18.91 -20.18
C MET A 111 25.07 -17.57 -20.62
N HIS A 112 25.72 -17.53 -21.78
CA HIS A 112 26.53 -16.42 -22.29
C HIS A 112 27.48 -15.80 -21.26
N LEU A 113 28.18 -16.63 -20.48
CA LEU A 113 29.25 -16.22 -19.55
C LEU A 113 30.53 -15.85 -20.33
N ARG A 114 30.35 -15.11 -21.44
CA ARG A 114 31.28 -15.00 -22.59
C ARG A 114 32.63 -14.40 -22.23
N ASN A 115 32.74 -13.73 -21.08
CA ASN A 115 33.96 -13.08 -20.61
C ASN A 115 34.48 -13.63 -19.30
N GLY A 116 33.84 -14.62 -18.67
CA GLY A 116 34.51 -15.40 -17.65
C GLY A 116 33.72 -15.70 -16.39
N ILE A 117 34.28 -16.64 -15.64
CA ILE A 117 33.72 -17.19 -14.40
C ILE A 117 34.84 -17.24 -13.37
N TYR A 118 34.54 -16.86 -12.14
CA TYR A 118 35.41 -17.16 -11.01
C TYR A 118 34.91 -18.40 -10.27
N ASN A 119 35.72 -19.45 -10.15
CA ASN A 119 35.39 -20.65 -9.38
C ASN A 119 36.17 -20.65 -8.06
N ALA A 120 35.47 -20.35 -6.96
CA ALA A 120 36.04 -20.28 -5.61
C ALA A 120 36.55 -21.65 -5.13
N SER A 121 35.88 -22.75 -5.52
CA SER A 121 36.30 -24.10 -5.11
C SER A 121 37.64 -24.55 -5.68
N THR A 122 38.14 -23.88 -6.72
CA THR A 122 39.38 -24.25 -7.42
C THR A 122 40.35 -23.08 -7.59
N ASN A 123 39.99 -21.87 -7.12
CA ASN A 123 40.71 -20.63 -7.35
C ASN A 123 41.04 -20.43 -8.85
N GLU A 124 40.05 -20.63 -9.72
CA GLU A 124 40.22 -20.49 -11.18
C GLU A 124 39.38 -19.33 -11.70
N ILE A 125 40.00 -18.41 -12.45
CA ILE A 125 39.30 -17.53 -13.38
C ILE A 125 39.36 -18.20 -14.74
N ARG A 126 38.22 -18.63 -15.27
CA ARG A 126 38.10 -19.06 -16.67
C ARG A 126 37.69 -17.86 -17.49
N PHE A 127 38.46 -17.51 -18.52
CA PHE A 127 38.33 -16.25 -19.23
C PHE A 127 38.40 -16.47 -20.74
N ASN A 128 37.50 -15.80 -21.47
CA ASN A 128 37.49 -15.80 -22.93
C ASN A 128 37.53 -14.34 -23.43
N PRO A 129 38.61 -13.92 -24.11
CA PRO A 129 38.74 -12.55 -24.60
C PRO A 129 37.66 -12.18 -25.63
N THR A 130 37.20 -10.93 -25.59
CA THR A 130 36.26 -10.36 -26.57
C THR A 130 36.95 -9.92 -27.86
N GLY A 131 38.27 -9.73 -27.81
CA GLY A 131 39.05 -9.11 -28.88
C GLY A 131 39.21 -7.60 -28.71
N ASN A 132 38.58 -6.98 -27.71
CA ASN A 132 38.89 -5.63 -27.26
C ASN A 132 39.63 -5.70 -25.92
N LEU A 133 40.95 -5.45 -25.97
CA LEU A 133 41.82 -5.57 -24.80
C LEU A 133 41.37 -4.71 -23.61
N VAL A 134 40.84 -3.51 -23.84
CA VAL A 134 40.43 -2.61 -22.74
C VAL A 134 39.18 -3.15 -22.04
N ASP A 135 38.23 -3.68 -22.80
CA ASP A 135 37.00 -4.28 -22.27
C ASP A 135 37.29 -5.60 -21.53
N ASP A 136 38.28 -6.35 -22.04
CA ASP A 136 38.77 -7.56 -21.42
C ASP A 136 39.46 -7.26 -20.08
N GLN A 137 40.26 -6.19 -20.01
CA GLN A 137 40.88 -5.69 -18.77
C GLN A 137 39.83 -5.23 -17.74
N TYR A 138 38.77 -4.56 -18.19
CA TYR A 138 37.65 -4.15 -17.34
C TYR A 138 36.92 -5.37 -16.75
N SER A 139 36.59 -6.35 -17.60
CA SER A 139 35.96 -7.62 -17.20
C SER A 139 36.84 -8.41 -16.21
N LEU A 140 38.15 -8.48 -16.49
CA LEU A 140 39.11 -9.18 -15.64
C LEU A 140 39.26 -8.52 -14.27
N THR A 141 39.18 -7.18 -14.19
CA THR A 141 39.16 -6.45 -12.92
C THR A 141 38.03 -6.95 -12.03
N HIS A 142 36.82 -7.05 -12.58
CA HIS A 142 35.65 -7.52 -11.84
C HIS A 142 35.80 -8.98 -11.38
N LEU A 143 36.27 -9.88 -12.27
CA LEU A 143 36.50 -11.28 -11.94
C LEU A 143 37.55 -11.48 -10.84
N ILE A 144 38.59 -10.65 -10.83
CA ILE A 144 39.60 -10.66 -9.76
C ILE A 144 39.00 -10.20 -8.44
N LEU A 145 38.05 -9.25 -8.42
CA LEU A 145 37.39 -8.84 -7.17
C LEU A 145 36.56 -9.96 -6.53
N TYR A 146 35.97 -10.88 -7.31
CA TYR A 146 35.37 -12.08 -6.71
C TYR A 146 36.41 -12.92 -5.95
N ALA A 147 37.65 -13.00 -6.45
CA ALA A 147 38.72 -13.70 -5.77
C ALA A 147 39.20 -13.01 -4.48
N PHE A 148 38.87 -11.72 -4.27
CA PHE A 148 39.14 -11.06 -2.99
C PHE A 148 38.22 -11.60 -1.90
N HIS A 149 36.95 -11.87 -2.18
CA HIS A 149 36.04 -12.53 -1.23
C HIS A 149 36.23 -14.05 -1.22
N ASP A 150 36.45 -14.66 -2.38
CA ASP A 150 36.61 -16.10 -2.60
C ASP A 150 35.47 -16.93 -1.99
N ASP A 151 35.72 -17.83 -1.05
CA ASP A 151 34.67 -18.60 -0.38
C ASP A 151 33.79 -17.74 0.56
N ALA A 152 34.19 -16.49 0.85
CA ALA A 152 33.52 -15.58 1.79
C ALA A 152 32.54 -14.60 1.11
N LEU A 153 32.11 -14.85 -0.13
CA LEU A 153 31.15 -14.01 -0.88
C LEU A 153 29.87 -13.71 -0.07
N PHE A 154 29.26 -12.56 -0.32
CA PHE A 154 27.94 -12.25 0.23
C PHE A 154 26.87 -13.16 -0.38
N ALA A 155 25.83 -13.48 0.39
CA ALA A 155 24.80 -14.42 -0.04
C ALA A 155 23.78 -13.83 -1.03
N TYR A 156 23.68 -12.50 -1.13
CA TYR A 156 22.74 -11.81 -2.01
C TYR A 156 23.47 -11.04 -3.11
N ASP A 157 23.01 -11.17 -4.35
CA ASP A 157 23.65 -10.56 -5.52
C ASP A 157 23.69 -9.01 -5.41
N ALA A 158 22.67 -8.38 -4.83
CA ALA A 158 22.67 -6.93 -4.59
C ALA A 158 23.81 -6.44 -3.68
N TRP A 159 24.38 -7.33 -2.87
CA TRP A 159 25.60 -7.07 -2.11
C TRP A 159 26.84 -7.44 -2.92
N GLU A 160 26.95 -8.68 -3.40
CA GLU A 160 28.18 -9.17 -4.05
C GLU A 160 28.45 -8.50 -5.40
N GLU A 161 27.49 -8.55 -6.33
CA GLU A 161 27.59 -7.88 -7.62
C GLU A 161 27.72 -6.37 -7.40
N GLY A 162 26.90 -5.83 -6.51
CA GLY A 162 26.88 -4.41 -6.21
C GLY A 162 28.23 -3.86 -5.71
N PHE A 163 28.83 -4.50 -4.70
CA PHE A 163 30.14 -4.11 -4.17
C PHE A 163 31.23 -4.23 -5.24
N SER A 164 31.28 -5.37 -5.92
CA SER A 164 32.33 -5.68 -6.88
C SER A 164 32.25 -4.77 -8.11
N TRP A 165 31.05 -4.46 -8.61
CA TRP A 165 30.88 -3.51 -9.70
C TRP A 165 31.25 -2.08 -9.31
N ALA A 166 30.77 -1.61 -8.16
CA ALA A 166 31.11 -0.27 -7.67
C ALA A 166 32.62 -0.07 -7.53
N ALA A 167 33.33 -1.06 -6.97
CA ALA A 167 34.78 -1.04 -6.86
C ALA A 167 35.47 -1.16 -8.24
N THR A 168 34.93 -1.94 -9.17
CA THR A 168 35.43 -2.05 -10.56
C THR A 168 35.43 -0.67 -11.23
N TYR A 169 34.35 0.11 -11.10
CA TYR A 169 34.28 1.46 -11.68
C TYR A 169 35.41 2.35 -11.17
N VAL A 170 35.63 2.34 -9.86
CA VAL A 170 36.62 3.19 -9.20
C VAL A 170 38.04 2.77 -9.56
N ILE A 171 38.35 1.47 -9.48
CA ILE A 171 39.67 0.91 -9.80
C ILE A 171 39.99 1.20 -11.27
N PHE A 172 39.05 0.93 -12.17
CA PHE A 172 39.32 1.07 -13.59
C PHE A 172 39.44 2.53 -14.02
N LYS A 173 38.66 3.46 -13.46
CA LYS A 173 38.86 4.90 -13.70
C LYS A 173 40.15 5.45 -13.11
N HIS A 174 40.71 4.81 -12.07
CA HIS A 174 42.05 5.12 -11.58
C HIS A 174 43.13 4.71 -12.59
N ILE A 175 42.98 3.56 -13.24
CA ILE A 175 43.94 3.02 -14.23
C ILE A 175 43.78 3.70 -15.60
N ARG A 176 42.55 3.94 -16.02
CA ARG A 176 42.14 4.51 -17.31
C ARG A 176 41.13 5.65 -17.09
N PRO A 177 41.59 6.87 -16.77
CA PRO A 177 40.71 8.01 -16.54
C PRO A 177 39.83 8.37 -17.74
N ASP A 178 40.26 8.03 -18.95
CA ASP A 178 39.58 8.26 -20.23
C ASP A 178 38.56 7.17 -20.60
N TYR A 179 38.48 6.07 -19.84
CA TYR A 179 37.52 5.01 -20.11
C TYR A 179 36.08 5.51 -19.95
N ASP A 180 35.27 5.28 -20.98
CA ASP A 180 33.86 5.68 -21.01
C ASP A 180 33.01 4.65 -20.27
N LEU A 181 32.47 5.06 -19.12
CA LEU A 181 31.52 4.25 -18.35
C LEU A 181 30.10 4.35 -18.91
N GLY A 182 29.77 5.35 -19.73
CA GLY A 182 28.40 5.64 -20.18
C GLY A 182 27.74 4.55 -21.03
N GLU A 183 28.50 3.63 -21.64
CA GLU A 183 27.99 2.47 -22.39
C GLU A 183 27.31 1.43 -21.47
N SER A 184 26.14 1.77 -20.93
CA SER A 184 25.53 1.14 -19.74
C SER A 184 25.33 -0.37 -19.86
N PHE A 185 24.96 -0.87 -21.04
CA PHE A 185 24.76 -2.30 -21.28
C PHE A 185 26.05 -3.11 -21.22
N LYS A 186 27.19 -2.48 -21.53
CA LYS A 186 28.51 -3.10 -21.60
C LYS A 186 29.29 -2.91 -20.30
N THR A 187 29.23 -1.72 -19.72
CA THR A 187 29.98 -1.35 -18.52
C THR A 187 29.23 -1.66 -17.23
N PHE A 188 27.94 -2.01 -17.35
CA PHE A 188 27.00 -2.14 -16.24
C PHE A 188 26.91 -0.86 -15.41
N TYR A 189 27.02 0.32 -16.01
CA TYR A 189 26.99 1.59 -15.27
C TYR A 189 25.66 2.33 -15.46
N LEU A 190 24.93 2.58 -14.36
CA LEU A 190 23.64 3.30 -14.35
C LEU A 190 23.56 4.40 -13.28
N MET A 191 24.70 4.93 -12.82
CA MET A 191 24.71 6.09 -11.91
C MET A 191 23.96 7.28 -12.54
N GLN A 192 24.12 7.46 -13.85
CA GLN A 192 23.58 8.55 -14.64
C GLN A 192 22.05 8.57 -14.75
N LEU A 193 21.39 7.41 -14.60
CA LEU A 193 19.93 7.30 -14.62
C LEU A 193 19.34 6.87 -13.27
N TYR A 194 20.15 6.81 -12.22
CA TYR A 194 19.81 6.13 -10.99
C TYR A 194 18.48 6.63 -10.38
N GLU A 195 18.25 7.94 -10.36
CA GLU A 195 17.02 8.53 -9.82
C GLU A 195 15.78 8.16 -10.64
N LEU A 196 15.88 8.12 -11.97
CA LEU A 196 14.78 7.76 -12.87
C LEU A 196 14.43 6.26 -12.77
N LEU A 197 15.43 5.43 -12.47
CA LEU A 197 15.33 3.97 -12.53
C LEU A 197 15.11 3.30 -11.16
N ASN A 198 15.29 4.04 -10.06
CA ASN A 198 15.05 3.55 -8.70
C ASN A 198 13.55 3.39 -8.42
N GLN A 199 12.96 2.30 -8.92
CA GLN A 199 11.54 2.00 -8.87
C GLN A 199 11.24 0.70 -8.10
N PRO A 200 10.06 0.58 -7.46
CA PRO A 200 9.64 -0.67 -6.84
C PRO A 200 9.58 -1.85 -7.81
N GLY A 201 10.04 -3.02 -7.35
CA GLY A 201 10.08 -4.27 -8.12
C GLY A 201 11.43 -4.60 -8.75
N ILE A 202 12.38 -3.66 -8.75
CA ILE A 202 13.73 -3.90 -9.30
C ILE A 202 14.57 -4.84 -8.41
N GLY A 203 14.45 -4.77 -7.07
CA GLY A 203 15.16 -5.64 -6.13
C GLY A 203 14.68 -7.09 -6.13
N ASN A 204 15.58 -8.03 -5.82
CA ASN A 204 15.32 -9.46 -5.62
C ASN A 204 16.49 -10.08 -4.83
N ALA A 205 16.28 -11.25 -4.21
CA ALA A 205 17.34 -11.97 -3.50
C ALA A 205 18.48 -12.45 -4.44
N ARG A 206 18.12 -12.74 -5.70
CA ARG A 206 19.05 -13.13 -6.77
C ARG A 206 18.72 -12.37 -8.05
N PHE A 207 19.75 -11.95 -8.78
CA PHE A 207 19.61 -11.28 -10.06
C PHE A 207 19.36 -12.30 -11.18
N TRP A 208 19.86 -13.53 -11.00
CA TRP A 208 19.53 -14.67 -11.86
C TRP A 208 18.48 -15.56 -11.17
N PRO A 209 17.24 -15.60 -11.66
CA PRO A 209 16.21 -16.44 -11.06
C PRO A 209 16.51 -17.94 -11.32
N ALA A 210 16.11 -18.84 -10.42
CA ALA A 210 16.52 -20.26 -10.50
C ALA A 210 15.89 -21.02 -11.68
N ASN A 211 14.79 -20.50 -12.22
CA ASN A 211 14.11 -21.00 -13.41
C ASN A 211 14.64 -20.39 -14.72
N TYR A 212 15.70 -19.58 -14.67
CA TYR A 212 16.23 -18.91 -15.85
C TYR A 212 16.55 -19.86 -17.01
N ASP A 213 17.23 -20.97 -16.72
CA ASP A 213 17.60 -21.97 -17.73
C ASP A 213 16.36 -22.67 -18.34
N SER A 214 15.22 -22.65 -17.65
CA SER A 214 13.95 -23.19 -18.15
C SER A 214 13.13 -22.17 -18.97
N ILE A 215 13.39 -20.87 -18.78
CA ILE A 215 12.74 -19.76 -19.50
C ILE A 215 13.41 -19.54 -20.85
N VAL A 216 14.72 -19.77 -20.92
CA VAL A 216 15.54 -19.55 -22.11
C VAL A 216 15.65 -20.85 -22.90
N GLN A 217 14.81 -21.04 -23.91
CA GLN A 217 14.90 -22.19 -24.82
C GLN A 217 15.80 -21.94 -26.05
N ASN A 218 16.28 -20.71 -26.27
CA ASN A 218 17.05 -20.30 -27.46
C ASN A 218 18.33 -19.52 -27.09
N GLU A 219 19.44 -19.86 -27.76
CA GLU A 219 20.77 -19.23 -27.65
C GLU A 219 20.82 -17.73 -28.02
N TYR A 220 19.73 -17.13 -28.51
CA TYR A 220 19.63 -15.68 -28.79
C TYR A 220 18.67 -14.94 -27.84
N ALA A 221 17.75 -15.66 -27.18
CA ALA A 221 16.78 -15.11 -26.22
C ALA A 221 17.37 -14.98 -24.80
N ALA A 222 18.56 -15.55 -24.57
CA ALA A 222 19.07 -15.79 -23.24
C ALA A 222 19.39 -14.51 -22.48
N VAL A 223 20.27 -13.63 -22.96
CA VAL A 223 20.88 -12.65 -22.04
C VAL A 223 20.80 -11.20 -22.53
N PHE A 224 20.01 -10.92 -23.58
CA PHE A 224 20.08 -9.60 -24.21
C PHE A 224 18.75 -9.14 -24.81
N PRO A 225 18.08 -8.08 -24.33
CA PRO A 225 18.02 -7.44 -23.01
C PRO A 225 16.96 -8.07 -22.07
N TYR A 226 16.62 -9.34 -22.25
CA TYR A 226 15.40 -9.92 -21.64
C TYR A 226 15.50 -10.27 -20.15
N SER A 227 16.70 -10.15 -19.58
CA SER A 227 16.93 -10.36 -18.16
C SER A 227 17.07 -9.04 -17.40
N MET A 228 16.53 -8.99 -16.18
CA MET A 228 16.74 -7.88 -15.26
C MET A 228 18.20 -7.81 -14.74
N PHE A 229 19.07 -8.78 -15.07
CA PHE A 229 20.43 -8.88 -14.53
C PHE A 229 21.27 -7.64 -14.83
N VAL A 230 21.23 -7.13 -16.06
CA VAL A 230 22.01 -5.94 -16.46
C VAL A 230 21.65 -4.75 -15.59
N PHE A 231 20.36 -4.42 -15.53
CA PHE A 231 19.86 -3.27 -14.77
C PHE A 231 20.07 -3.44 -13.27
N ARG A 232 19.88 -4.66 -12.74
CA ARG A 232 20.09 -4.94 -11.32
C ARG A 232 21.55 -4.80 -10.90
N SER A 233 22.47 -5.38 -11.67
CA SER A 233 23.91 -5.28 -11.42
C SER A 233 24.36 -3.83 -11.50
N ALA A 234 23.90 -3.12 -12.53
CA ALA A 234 24.25 -1.73 -12.74
C ALA A 234 23.70 -0.78 -11.67
N MET A 235 22.44 -0.96 -11.29
CA MET A 235 21.82 -0.18 -10.22
C MET A 235 22.43 -0.54 -8.85
N ALA A 236 22.74 -1.80 -8.57
CA ALA A 236 23.42 -2.17 -7.33
C ALA A 236 24.82 -1.56 -7.25
N GLY A 237 25.59 -1.64 -8.34
CA GLY A 237 26.89 -0.98 -8.46
C GLY A 237 26.80 0.54 -8.27
N ALA A 238 25.81 1.19 -8.88
CA ALA A 238 25.59 2.62 -8.68
C ALA A 238 25.22 2.96 -7.23
N ALA A 239 24.37 2.17 -6.57
CA ALA A 239 24.00 2.36 -5.18
C ALA A 239 25.24 2.28 -4.25
N TRP A 240 26.07 1.25 -4.40
CA TRP A 240 27.28 1.14 -3.58
C TRP A 240 28.36 2.16 -3.95
N ALA A 241 28.43 2.59 -5.22
CA ALA A 241 29.28 3.71 -5.62
C ALA A 241 28.85 5.02 -4.95
N LYS A 242 27.54 5.25 -4.71
CA LYS A 242 27.08 6.39 -3.90
C LYS A 242 27.59 6.32 -2.46
N VAL A 243 27.71 5.13 -1.87
CA VAL A 243 28.31 4.97 -0.53
C VAL A 243 29.82 5.23 -0.58
N TYR A 244 30.51 4.80 -1.63
CA TYR A 244 31.92 5.12 -1.85
C TYR A 244 32.18 6.62 -1.94
N VAL A 245 31.31 7.39 -2.61
CA VAL A 245 31.41 8.86 -2.69
C VAL A 245 31.36 9.51 -1.29
N GLU A 246 30.71 8.89 -0.32
CA GLU A 246 30.69 9.38 1.07
C GLU A 246 32.03 9.19 1.78
N ASN A 247 32.63 8.02 1.57
CA ASN A 247 33.91 7.62 2.14
C ASN A 247 34.66 6.72 1.14
N ASN A 248 35.73 7.26 0.52
CA ASN A 248 36.55 6.52 -0.44
C ASN A 248 37.33 5.34 0.19
N ALA A 249 37.25 5.15 1.52
CA ALA A 249 37.75 3.98 2.24
C ALA A 249 36.69 2.89 2.46
N PHE A 250 35.44 3.12 2.07
CA PHE A 250 34.31 2.30 2.46
C PHE A 250 34.52 0.81 2.18
N PHE A 251 34.90 0.43 0.95
CA PHE A 251 35.06 -0.98 0.60
C PHE A 251 36.15 -1.67 1.43
N ARG A 252 37.34 -1.08 1.55
CA ARG A 252 38.43 -1.65 2.38
C ARG A 252 38.04 -1.76 3.86
N GLU A 253 37.37 -0.75 4.42
CA GLU A 253 36.97 -0.75 5.83
C GLU A 253 35.83 -1.74 6.08
N PHE A 254 34.87 -1.83 5.16
CA PHE A 254 33.77 -2.77 5.22
C PHE A 254 34.28 -4.20 5.14
N ASN A 255 35.11 -4.52 4.15
CA ASN A 255 35.65 -5.87 3.97
C ASN A 255 36.50 -6.28 5.16
N ALA A 256 37.35 -5.38 5.69
CA ALA A 256 38.10 -5.65 6.92
C ALA A 256 37.18 -5.96 8.11
N ALA A 257 36.12 -5.18 8.32
CA ALA A 257 35.16 -5.41 9.40
C ALA A 257 34.31 -6.67 9.21
N TYR A 258 33.94 -6.99 7.96
CA TYR A 258 33.21 -8.19 7.57
C TYR A 258 34.05 -9.45 7.83
N TYR A 259 35.30 -9.48 7.36
CA TYR A 259 36.22 -10.61 7.58
C TYR A 259 36.53 -10.86 9.05
N GLN A 260 36.67 -9.80 9.85
CA GLN A 260 36.89 -9.92 11.29
C GLN A 260 35.71 -10.58 12.03
N GLN A 261 34.50 -10.42 11.51
CA GLN A 261 33.26 -10.92 12.10
C GLN A 261 32.70 -12.15 11.36
N TYR A 262 33.40 -12.65 10.34
CA TYR A 262 32.85 -13.60 9.39
C TYR A 262 32.38 -14.90 10.05
N THR A 263 31.13 -15.26 9.76
CA THR A 263 30.59 -16.61 9.90
C THR A 263 29.81 -16.94 8.62
N PRO A 264 29.58 -18.22 8.27
CA PRO A 264 28.76 -18.59 7.12
C PRO A 264 27.36 -17.96 7.14
N GLU A 265 26.78 -17.77 8.33
CA GLU A 265 25.47 -17.12 8.50
C GLU A 265 25.53 -15.61 8.27
N LEU A 266 26.66 -14.96 8.60
CA LEU A 266 26.82 -13.51 8.42
C LEU A 266 26.68 -13.09 6.95
N ALA A 267 27.18 -13.90 6.02
CA ALA A 267 27.14 -13.64 4.57
C ALA A 267 25.71 -13.35 4.07
N GLY A 268 24.68 -13.92 4.72
CA GLY A 268 23.27 -13.68 4.42
C GLY A 268 22.50 -12.89 5.48
N HIS A 269 23.16 -12.38 6.52
CA HIS A 269 22.49 -11.68 7.62
C HIS A 269 22.45 -10.17 7.38
N THR A 270 21.54 -9.72 6.52
CA THR A 270 21.44 -8.31 6.08
C THR A 270 21.34 -7.27 7.20
N PRO A 271 20.70 -7.52 8.36
CA PRO A 271 20.73 -6.54 9.46
C PRO A 271 22.15 -6.26 9.97
N THR A 272 23.01 -7.28 10.05
CA THR A 272 24.39 -7.11 10.51
C THR A 272 25.26 -6.48 9.43
N LEU A 273 25.09 -6.88 8.16
CA LEU A 273 25.79 -6.22 7.05
C LEU A 273 25.49 -4.72 6.99
N LYS A 274 24.22 -4.33 7.13
CA LYS A 274 23.82 -2.91 7.23
C LYS A 274 24.42 -2.22 8.45
N ALA A 275 24.50 -2.90 9.60
CA ALA A 275 25.10 -2.34 10.80
C ALA A 275 26.62 -2.11 10.68
N ILE A 276 27.33 -2.97 9.93
CA ILE A 276 28.74 -2.73 9.60
C ILE A 276 28.85 -1.49 8.71
N ALA A 277 28.05 -1.43 7.63
CA ALA A 277 28.08 -0.30 6.70
C ALA A 277 27.73 1.04 7.39
N SER A 278 26.68 1.06 8.22
CA SER A 278 26.23 2.28 8.93
C SER A 278 27.23 2.80 9.96
N ARG A 279 28.13 1.95 10.48
CA ARG A 279 29.20 2.40 11.39
C ARG A 279 30.32 3.12 10.63
N ILE A 280 30.56 2.72 9.38
CA ILE A 280 31.61 3.28 8.52
C ILE A 280 31.10 4.55 7.82
N VAL A 281 29.87 4.48 7.30
CA VAL A 281 29.18 5.59 6.64
C VAL A 281 27.82 5.77 7.33
N PRO A 282 27.72 6.61 8.38
CA PRO A 282 26.48 6.82 9.11
C PRO A 282 25.44 7.61 8.31
N THR A 283 25.89 8.40 7.32
CA THR A 283 25.02 9.20 6.46
C THR A 283 25.41 9.07 5.00
N VAL A 284 24.42 8.95 4.11
CA VAL A 284 24.59 8.95 2.65
C VAL A 284 23.63 9.97 2.05
N GLU A 285 24.13 10.87 1.20
CA GLU A 285 23.33 11.93 0.56
C GLU A 285 22.56 12.78 1.58
N GLY A 286 23.22 13.09 2.71
CA GLY A 286 22.64 13.85 3.82
C GLY A 286 21.56 13.12 4.63
N GLN A 287 21.33 11.81 4.40
CA GLN A 287 20.33 11.00 5.11
C GLN A 287 21.01 9.95 5.99
N ASP A 288 20.38 9.56 7.10
CA ASP A 288 20.78 8.37 7.88
C ASP A 288 20.90 7.14 6.97
N PHE A 289 21.95 6.33 7.16
CA PHE A 289 22.26 5.18 6.31
C PHE A 289 21.08 4.21 6.16
N PHE A 290 20.35 3.90 7.22
CA PHE A 290 19.24 2.94 7.14
C PHE A 290 18.07 3.52 6.36
N GLN A 291 17.79 4.82 6.52
CA GLN A 291 16.78 5.53 5.74
C GLN A 291 17.17 5.59 4.25
N TRP A 292 18.43 5.92 3.97
CA TRP A 292 18.95 5.92 2.62
C TRP A 292 18.88 4.52 1.99
N TYR A 293 19.40 3.49 2.67
CA TYR A 293 19.44 2.10 2.17
C TYR A 293 18.04 1.59 1.83
N ARG A 294 17.06 1.87 2.69
CA ARG A 294 15.65 1.47 2.47
C ARG A 294 15.05 2.11 1.20
N ARG A 295 15.49 3.31 0.84
CA ARG A 295 15.02 4.02 -0.36
C ARG A 295 15.66 3.49 -1.65
N GLN A 296 16.68 2.63 -1.55
CA GLN A 296 17.32 2.00 -2.70
C GLN A 296 16.59 0.70 -3.02
N HIS A 297 15.62 0.73 -3.94
CA HIS A 297 14.80 -0.43 -4.26
C HIS A 297 15.61 -1.63 -4.78
N ILE A 298 16.79 -1.39 -5.35
CA ILE A 298 17.70 -2.44 -5.80
C ILE A 298 18.38 -3.20 -4.64
N LEU A 299 18.55 -2.56 -3.49
CA LEU A 299 19.16 -3.17 -2.30
C LEU A 299 18.14 -3.97 -1.47
N ASP A 300 16.86 -3.95 -1.87
CA ASP A 300 15.84 -4.83 -1.29
C ASP A 300 16.08 -6.27 -1.72
N THR A 301 16.51 -7.09 -0.76
CA THR A 301 16.80 -8.52 -0.92
C THR A 301 15.59 -9.41 -0.63
N SER A 302 14.43 -8.82 -0.31
CA SER A 302 13.20 -9.58 -0.04
C SER A 302 12.52 -10.07 -1.32
N THR A 303 11.83 -11.21 -1.23
CA THR A 303 11.07 -11.80 -2.34
C THR A 303 9.61 -11.34 -2.30
N ALA A 304 9.36 -10.12 -2.80
CA ALA A 304 7.99 -9.64 -2.99
C ALA A 304 7.27 -10.46 -4.08
N ALA A 305 6.44 -11.42 -3.69
CA ALA A 305 5.68 -12.25 -4.63
C ALA A 305 4.57 -11.44 -5.34
N GLY A 306 4.20 -11.86 -6.56
CA GLY A 306 3.12 -11.24 -7.35
C GLY A 306 3.58 -10.70 -8.70
N ARG A 307 2.74 -9.90 -9.35
CA ARG A 307 3.04 -9.28 -10.65
C ARG A 307 3.87 -8.00 -10.47
N HIS A 308 4.90 -7.86 -11.29
CA HIS A 308 5.82 -6.72 -11.29
C HIS A 308 5.88 -6.08 -12.68
N PHE A 309 6.03 -4.76 -12.67
CA PHE A 309 6.22 -3.95 -13.86
C PHE A 309 7.30 -2.91 -13.56
N TRP A 310 8.32 -2.84 -14.40
CA TRP A 310 9.44 -1.92 -14.26
C TRP A 310 9.75 -1.29 -15.62
N VAL A 311 10.03 0.01 -15.62
CA VAL A 311 10.22 0.79 -16.85
C VAL A 311 11.62 1.40 -16.83
N TYR A 312 12.47 0.97 -17.75
CA TYR A 312 13.69 1.70 -18.08
C TYR A 312 13.29 2.93 -18.89
N ALA A 313 13.73 4.11 -18.47
CA ALA A 313 13.55 5.34 -19.23
C ALA A 313 14.86 6.07 -19.39
N LEU A 314 15.19 6.40 -20.64
CA LEU A 314 16.36 7.15 -21.02
C LEU A 314 15.90 8.39 -21.82
N PRO A 315 15.96 9.58 -21.22
CA PRO A 315 15.83 10.82 -21.96
C PRO A 315 17.02 10.97 -22.92
N GLU A 316 16.75 10.95 -24.22
CA GLU A 316 17.80 11.07 -25.25
C GLU A 316 18.24 12.52 -25.44
N PHE A 317 19.36 12.68 -26.16
CA PHE A 317 19.76 13.99 -26.67
C PHE A 317 18.65 14.59 -27.54
N ASN A 318 18.53 15.91 -27.50
CA ASN A 318 17.60 16.62 -28.34
C ASN A 318 17.99 16.44 -29.82
N ASN A 319 17.03 16.22 -30.71
CA ASN A 319 17.33 16.17 -32.15
C ASN A 319 17.57 17.59 -32.68
N ASP A 320 16.81 18.54 -32.14
CA ASP A 320 16.82 19.97 -32.45
C ASP A 320 16.34 20.75 -31.22
N GLU A 321 16.15 22.06 -31.33
CA GLU A 321 15.71 22.92 -30.20
C GLU A 321 14.25 22.69 -29.77
N SER A 322 13.49 21.86 -30.48
CA SER A 322 12.05 21.69 -30.34
C SER A 322 11.57 20.23 -30.20
N SER A 323 12.44 19.24 -30.46
CA SER A 323 12.12 17.81 -30.39
C SER A 323 13.16 16.97 -29.64
N ALA A 324 12.69 16.01 -28.86
CA ALA A 324 13.50 14.99 -28.20
C ALA A 324 12.73 13.67 -28.10
N TYR A 325 13.44 12.58 -27.84
CA TYR A 325 12.88 11.25 -27.63
C TYR A 325 13.13 10.73 -26.22
N ASN A 326 12.35 9.74 -25.79
CA ASN A 326 12.60 9.00 -24.55
C ASN A 326 12.61 7.49 -24.81
N VAL A 327 13.75 6.84 -24.64
CA VAL A 327 13.81 5.40 -24.88
C VAL A 327 13.24 4.63 -23.68
N LEU A 328 12.11 3.96 -23.89
CA LEU A 328 11.41 3.16 -22.89
C LEU A 328 11.60 1.65 -23.14
N LEU A 329 12.11 0.92 -22.14
CA LEU A 329 12.06 -0.55 -22.12
C LEU A 329 11.17 -1.02 -20.97
N LEU A 330 10.35 -2.02 -21.24
CA LEU A 330 9.22 -2.40 -20.39
C LEU A 330 9.42 -3.83 -19.91
N TYR A 331 9.55 -4.05 -18.61
CA TYR A 331 9.75 -5.38 -18.03
C TYR A 331 8.53 -5.79 -17.23
N HIS A 332 7.86 -6.86 -17.66
CA HIS A 332 6.66 -7.38 -17.01
C HIS A 332 6.84 -8.87 -16.69
N PHE A 333 6.76 -9.22 -15.40
CA PHE A 333 7.02 -10.57 -14.90
C PHE A 333 6.22 -10.85 -13.62
N THR A 334 6.03 -12.12 -13.27
CA THR A 334 5.57 -12.55 -11.95
C THR A 334 6.74 -13.04 -11.12
N ARG A 335 6.70 -12.85 -9.80
CA ARG A 335 7.68 -13.39 -8.85
C ARG A 335 7.00 -14.33 -7.86
N ASP A 336 7.58 -15.49 -7.60
CA ASP A 336 7.12 -16.40 -6.57
C ASP A 336 7.78 -16.14 -5.20
N ALA A 337 7.37 -16.88 -4.16
CA ALA A 337 7.93 -16.73 -2.81
C ALA A 337 9.43 -17.08 -2.71
N ALA A 338 9.94 -17.89 -3.63
CA ALA A 338 11.35 -18.27 -3.71
C ALA A 338 12.18 -17.23 -4.51
N GLY A 339 11.55 -16.21 -5.08
CA GLY A 339 12.21 -15.18 -5.89
C GLY A 339 12.41 -15.59 -7.35
N ASN A 340 11.80 -16.69 -7.81
CA ASN A 340 11.82 -17.06 -9.23
C ASN A 340 10.91 -16.12 -9.99
N GLU A 341 11.35 -15.73 -11.19
CA GLU A 341 10.65 -14.75 -12.01
C GLU A 341 10.18 -15.40 -13.30
N VAL A 342 8.93 -15.21 -13.67
CA VAL A 342 8.35 -15.73 -14.91
C VAL A 342 7.89 -14.55 -15.77
N PRO A 343 8.50 -14.32 -16.95
CA PRO A 343 8.09 -13.27 -17.89
C PRO A 343 6.60 -13.33 -18.22
N GLN A 344 5.97 -12.17 -18.43
CA GLN A 344 4.54 -12.06 -18.68
C GLN A 344 4.26 -11.14 -19.88
N GLY A 345 3.38 -11.56 -20.78
CA GLY A 345 2.90 -10.72 -21.87
C GLY A 345 1.88 -9.66 -21.43
N GLY A 346 1.58 -8.72 -22.31
CA GLY A 346 0.55 -7.69 -22.10
C GLY A 346 0.65 -6.57 -23.11
N THR A 347 -0.26 -5.60 -23.04
CA THR A 347 -0.13 -4.32 -23.75
C THR A 347 0.09 -3.24 -22.71
N ALA A 348 1.25 -2.60 -22.76
CA ALA A 348 1.52 -1.42 -21.96
C ALA A 348 0.85 -0.20 -22.60
N ARG A 349 0.16 0.60 -21.80
CA ARG A 349 -0.47 1.85 -22.21
C ARG A 349 0.21 3.04 -21.54
N PHE A 350 0.39 4.11 -22.28
CA PHE A 350 1.10 5.32 -21.88
C PHE A 350 0.18 6.52 -21.96
N THR A 351 0.30 7.41 -20.98
CA THR A 351 -0.29 8.74 -21.00
C THR A 351 0.81 9.74 -20.70
N TYR A 352 0.93 10.78 -21.52
CA TYR A 352 2.06 11.70 -21.50
C TYR A 352 1.58 13.06 -21.00
N TYR A 353 1.52 13.21 -19.69
CA TYR A 353 1.00 14.42 -19.10
C TYR A 353 2.01 15.57 -19.13
N SER A 354 1.52 16.80 -19.32
CA SER A 354 2.25 18.03 -19.04
C SER A 354 2.73 18.09 -17.59
N TRP A 355 3.65 19.02 -17.30
CA TRP A 355 4.30 19.13 -15.98
C TRP A 355 3.29 19.28 -14.83
N ASP A 356 2.12 19.84 -15.11
CA ASP A 356 0.99 20.15 -14.23
C ASP A 356 -0.20 19.17 -14.36
N PHE A 357 -0.07 18.11 -15.19
CA PHE A 357 -1.11 17.12 -15.49
C PHE A 357 -2.36 17.65 -16.22
N LEU A 358 -2.33 18.87 -16.76
CA LEU A 358 -3.48 19.44 -17.46
C LEU A 358 -3.68 18.94 -18.89
N TYR A 359 -2.59 18.60 -19.58
CA TYR A 359 -2.63 18.16 -20.97
C TYR A 359 -2.07 16.76 -21.12
N ASP A 360 -2.76 15.91 -21.87
CA ASP A 360 -2.22 14.65 -22.38
C ASP A 360 -1.62 14.90 -23.77
N TYR A 361 -0.31 14.76 -23.88
CA TYR A 361 0.42 14.93 -25.11
C TYR A 361 0.31 13.67 -25.98
N TYR A 362 0.20 13.91 -27.29
CA TYR A 362 0.28 12.85 -28.26
C TYR A 362 1.74 12.55 -28.59
N ALA A 363 2.16 11.30 -28.41
CA ALA A 363 3.45 10.81 -28.90
C ALA A 363 3.30 10.25 -30.33
N GLU A 364 4.26 10.52 -31.21
CA GLU A 364 4.20 10.10 -32.62
C GLU A 364 4.08 8.57 -32.80
N GLU A 365 4.83 7.83 -32.00
CA GLU A 365 4.85 6.36 -31.95
C GLU A 365 3.60 5.76 -31.27
N GLY A 366 2.72 6.62 -30.75
CA GLY A 366 1.48 6.25 -30.07
C GLY A 366 1.64 6.00 -28.58
N ASN A 367 0.52 5.58 -27.99
CA ASN A 367 0.33 5.47 -26.54
C ASN A 367 0.26 4.01 -26.08
N GLU A 368 0.64 3.04 -26.92
CA GLU A 368 0.63 1.62 -26.58
C GLU A 368 1.91 0.93 -27.04
N ALA A 369 2.39 -0.04 -26.26
CA ALA A 369 3.48 -0.92 -26.64
C ALA A 369 3.15 -2.36 -26.26
N VAL A 370 3.32 -3.28 -27.21
CA VAL A 370 3.11 -4.71 -26.98
C VAL A 370 4.29 -5.30 -26.22
N ILE A 371 4.01 -5.99 -25.12
CA ILE A 371 4.93 -6.85 -24.39
C ILE A 371 4.63 -8.30 -24.80
N PRO A 372 5.53 -8.96 -25.55
CA PRO A 372 5.28 -10.32 -26.05
C PRO A 372 5.11 -11.34 -24.93
N GLY A 373 4.11 -12.22 -25.05
CA GLY A 373 3.90 -13.34 -24.14
C GLY A 373 4.58 -14.65 -24.56
N SER A 374 5.33 -14.65 -25.67
CA SER A 374 6.08 -15.80 -26.18
C SER A 374 7.20 -15.34 -27.14
N GLY A 375 8.10 -16.25 -27.49
CA GLY A 375 9.22 -15.99 -28.39
C GLY A 375 10.43 -15.38 -27.67
N ASP A 376 11.42 -14.93 -28.45
CA ASP A 376 12.73 -14.56 -27.92
C ASP A 376 12.72 -13.29 -27.04
N SER A 377 11.67 -12.47 -27.13
CA SER A 377 11.51 -11.23 -26.36
C SER A 377 10.39 -11.26 -25.33
N ILE A 378 10.09 -12.45 -24.78
CA ILE A 378 9.00 -12.63 -23.82
C ILE A 378 9.17 -11.71 -22.59
N GLY A 379 8.09 -11.04 -22.19
CA GLY A 379 8.06 -10.17 -21.01
C GLY A 379 8.77 -8.82 -21.18
N VAL A 380 9.35 -8.54 -22.34
CA VAL A 380 9.99 -7.25 -22.63
C VAL A 380 9.34 -6.54 -23.81
N GLY A 381 8.87 -5.32 -23.57
CA GLY A 381 8.42 -4.39 -24.61
C GLY A 381 9.38 -3.21 -24.77
N ALA A 382 9.20 -2.45 -25.85
CA ALA A 382 9.96 -1.24 -26.07
C ALA A 382 9.10 -0.19 -26.79
N LEU A 383 9.30 1.08 -26.45
CA LEU A 383 8.70 2.24 -27.09
C LEU A 383 9.71 3.39 -27.04
N SER A 384 9.70 4.28 -28.02
CA SER A 384 10.47 5.52 -27.93
C SER A 384 9.59 6.68 -28.37
N PRO A 385 8.80 7.27 -27.47
CA PRO A 385 7.92 8.35 -27.84
C PRO A 385 8.75 9.60 -28.19
N GLY A 386 8.44 10.20 -29.33
CA GLY A 386 8.80 11.55 -29.70
C GLY A 386 7.66 12.51 -29.34
N ALA A 387 8.00 13.62 -28.70
CA ALA A 387 7.07 14.71 -28.45
C ALA A 387 7.43 15.90 -29.34
N TYR A 388 6.41 16.55 -29.90
CA TYR A 388 6.54 17.71 -30.78
C TYR A 388 5.54 18.79 -30.37
N ASN A 389 5.87 20.06 -30.60
CA ASN A 389 4.99 21.21 -30.30
C ASN A 389 4.54 21.29 -28.82
N VAL A 390 5.38 20.79 -27.91
CA VAL A 390 5.08 20.70 -26.47
C VAL A 390 5.17 22.05 -25.75
N GLY A 391 5.71 23.08 -26.41
CA GLY A 391 5.81 24.45 -25.88
C GLY A 391 7.17 24.81 -25.28
N GLY A 392 8.18 23.94 -25.41
CA GLY A 392 9.54 24.17 -24.94
C GLY A 392 10.01 23.16 -23.88
N PRO A 393 11.16 23.41 -23.23
CA PRO A 393 11.69 22.56 -22.18
C PRO A 393 10.74 22.45 -20.99
N GLN A 394 10.50 21.24 -20.52
CA GLN A 394 9.55 20.97 -19.43
C GLN A 394 9.69 19.57 -18.86
N LYS A 395 9.03 19.30 -17.73
CA LYS A 395 8.79 17.93 -17.24
C LYS A 395 7.59 17.33 -17.98
N ILE A 396 7.77 16.18 -18.61
CA ILE A 396 6.66 15.33 -19.06
C ILE A 396 6.50 14.18 -18.05
N ASN A 397 5.28 13.98 -17.54
CA ASN A 397 4.94 12.89 -16.63
C ASN A 397 4.39 11.71 -17.45
N ILE A 398 5.13 10.60 -17.50
CA ILE A 398 4.75 9.41 -18.26
C ILE A 398 4.09 8.41 -17.31
N GLN A 399 2.78 8.23 -17.43
CA GLN A 399 2.07 7.14 -16.77
C GLN A 399 2.11 5.90 -17.68
N ALA A 400 2.84 4.87 -17.28
CA ALA A 400 2.88 3.57 -17.95
C ALA A 400 2.02 2.55 -17.18
N SER A 401 1.12 1.84 -17.85
CA SER A 401 0.27 0.82 -17.22
C SER A 401 0.25 -0.50 -18.00
N VAL A 402 0.27 -1.64 -17.31
CA VAL A 402 0.10 -2.97 -17.92
C VAL A 402 -0.60 -3.91 -16.94
N ASN A 403 -1.66 -4.59 -17.39
CA ASN A 403 -2.34 -5.66 -16.65
C ASN A 403 -2.69 -5.32 -15.18
N GLY A 404 -3.05 -4.08 -14.89
CA GLY A 404 -3.40 -3.64 -13.53
C GLY A 404 -2.25 -3.00 -12.73
N LEU A 405 -1.05 -2.93 -13.29
CA LEU A 405 0.12 -2.28 -12.70
C LEU A 405 0.35 -0.93 -13.35
N THR A 406 0.70 0.08 -12.56
CA THR A 406 1.00 1.43 -13.04
C THR A 406 2.35 1.91 -12.52
N ARG A 407 3.09 2.64 -13.36
CA ARG A 407 4.35 3.31 -13.04
C ARG A 407 4.31 4.74 -13.55
N MET A 408 4.78 5.66 -12.72
CA MET A 408 5.03 7.04 -13.13
C MET A 408 6.53 7.19 -13.39
N VAL A 409 6.88 7.69 -14.56
CA VAL A 409 8.27 7.97 -14.95
C VAL A 409 8.34 9.42 -15.44
N TYR A 410 9.46 10.07 -15.21
CA TYR A 410 9.62 11.48 -15.56
C TYR A 410 10.55 11.64 -16.75
N TRP A 411 10.16 12.52 -17.66
CA TRP A 411 10.96 12.89 -18.82
C TRP A 411 11.35 14.37 -18.71
N PRO A 412 12.63 14.66 -18.41
CA PRO A 412 13.22 16.00 -18.53
C PRO A 412 13.31 16.39 -20.01
N TYR A 413 12.21 16.85 -20.58
CA TYR A 413 12.08 17.12 -22.01
C TYR A 413 12.89 18.37 -22.41
N LEU A 414 13.67 18.25 -23.49
CA LEU A 414 14.58 19.27 -24.07
C LEU A 414 15.71 19.80 -23.17
N VAL A 415 15.86 19.34 -21.93
CA VAL A 415 16.90 19.83 -21.01
C VAL A 415 18.19 18.98 -21.00
N ARG A 416 18.23 17.84 -21.70
CA ARG A 416 19.46 17.06 -21.91
C ARG A 416 20.45 17.79 -22.84
N GLY A 417 19.94 18.64 -23.72
CA GLY A 417 20.73 19.37 -24.70
C GLY A 417 21.00 18.56 -25.97
N LEU A 418 21.67 19.20 -26.93
CA LEU A 418 22.10 18.57 -28.18
C LEU A 418 23.31 17.67 -27.93
N GLU A 419 23.50 16.61 -28.74
CA GLU A 419 24.69 15.74 -28.66
C GLU A 419 26.01 16.53 -28.78
N THR A 420 26.00 17.64 -29.53
CA THR A 420 27.16 18.55 -29.71
C THR A 420 27.37 19.53 -28.56
N ALA A 421 26.38 19.71 -27.69
CA ALA A 421 26.42 20.62 -26.55
C ALA A 421 25.58 20.05 -25.38
N PRO A 422 26.03 18.92 -24.79
CA PRO A 422 25.22 18.21 -23.80
C PRO A 422 25.28 18.86 -22.42
N ASN A 423 24.15 18.80 -21.70
CA ASN A 423 24.08 19.08 -20.28
C ASN A 423 24.41 17.82 -19.50
N ASP A 424 25.54 17.78 -18.79
CA ASP A 424 25.93 16.63 -17.97
C ASP A 424 25.09 16.49 -16.68
N LEU A 425 24.39 17.54 -16.24
CA LEU A 425 23.39 17.49 -15.19
C LEU A 425 22.06 18.03 -15.72
N TYR A 426 21.03 17.21 -15.68
CA TYR A 426 19.69 17.56 -16.15
C TYR A 426 18.66 16.84 -15.30
N GLY A 427 17.42 17.28 -15.33
CA GLY A 427 16.44 16.68 -14.44
C GLY A 427 15.14 17.43 -14.35
N VAL A 428 14.35 16.99 -13.38
CA VAL A 428 13.05 17.57 -13.09
C VAL A 428 12.87 17.82 -11.60
N THR A 429 12.03 18.81 -11.30
CA THR A 429 11.46 19.03 -9.98
C THR A 429 10.09 18.35 -9.92
N LEU A 430 9.79 17.72 -8.78
CA LEU A 430 8.50 17.08 -8.59
C LEU A 430 7.36 18.10 -8.39
N ASP A 431 7.64 19.19 -7.69
CA ASP A 431 6.60 20.06 -7.09
C ASP A 431 6.79 21.57 -7.36
N THR A 432 7.80 21.97 -8.15
CA THR A 432 8.15 23.39 -8.34
C THR A 432 8.36 23.69 -9.81
N GLU A 433 7.41 24.40 -10.44
CA GLU A 433 7.43 24.60 -11.89
C GLU A 433 8.35 25.72 -12.38
N ALA A 434 8.59 26.74 -11.56
CA ALA A 434 9.33 27.94 -11.93
C ALA A 434 10.23 28.42 -10.77
N GLY A 435 11.29 29.15 -11.12
CA GLY A 435 12.34 29.55 -10.20
C GLY A 435 13.73 29.25 -10.77
N GLU A 436 14.66 28.81 -9.93
CA GLU A 436 16.05 28.54 -10.28
C GLU A 436 16.57 27.29 -9.57
N VAL A 437 17.50 26.57 -10.20
CA VAL A 437 18.27 25.48 -9.60
C VAL A 437 19.72 25.92 -9.46
N GLY A 438 20.19 26.02 -8.22
CA GLY A 438 21.60 26.13 -7.85
C GLY A 438 22.25 24.75 -7.68
N VAL A 439 23.48 24.58 -8.17
CA VAL A 439 24.22 23.31 -8.13
C VAL A 439 25.64 23.57 -7.66
N ILE A 440 26.09 22.81 -6.67
CA ILE A 440 27.46 22.79 -6.19
C ILE A 440 28.01 21.38 -6.36
N VAL A 441 29.00 21.20 -7.24
CA VAL A 441 29.68 19.91 -7.43
C VAL A 441 30.90 19.85 -6.50
N GLY A 442 30.91 18.91 -5.56
CA GLY A 442 31.98 18.78 -4.56
C GLY A 442 32.12 20.04 -3.71
N THR A 443 33.30 20.66 -3.73
CA THR A 443 33.60 21.93 -3.04
C THR A 443 33.66 23.11 -4.01
N GLY A 444 33.09 22.97 -5.21
CA GLY A 444 33.08 24.00 -6.25
C GLY A 444 32.21 25.21 -5.91
N VAL A 445 32.12 26.14 -6.87
CA VAL A 445 31.23 27.31 -6.79
C VAL A 445 29.82 26.92 -7.22
N GLU A 446 28.80 27.54 -6.63
CA GLU A 446 27.41 27.34 -7.03
C GLU A 446 27.16 27.89 -8.44
N GLN A 447 26.67 27.02 -9.32
CA GLN A 447 26.20 27.33 -10.67
C GLN A 447 24.68 27.35 -10.67
N LYS A 448 24.06 28.20 -11.49
CA LYS A 448 22.61 28.44 -11.45
C LYS A 448 22.00 28.31 -12.84
N VAL A 449 20.81 27.72 -12.92
CA VAL A 449 20.01 27.63 -14.14
C VAL A 449 18.53 27.88 -13.81
N PRO A 450 17.77 28.59 -14.65
CA PRO A 450 16.33 28.73 -14.45
C PRO A 450 15.60 27.38 -14.56
N LEU A 451 14.51 27.25 -13.80
CA LEU A 451 13.52 26.20 -14.01
C LEU A 451 12.62 26.56 -15.20
N SER A 452 12.39 25.60 -16.08
CA SER A 452 11.47 25.69 -17.20
C SER A 452 10.41 24.61 -17.05
N GLN A 453 9.21 24.98 -16.59
CA GLN A 453 8.07 24.06 -16.41
C GLN A 453 8.48 22.76 -15.69
N ALA A 454 9.11 22.93 -14.52
CA ALA A 454 9.64 21.87 -13.67
C ALA A 454 10.81 21.05 -14.25
N ALA A 455 11.44 21.46 -15.34
CA ALA A 455 12.67 20.87 -15.85
C ALA A 455 13.86 21.84 -15.78
N PHE A 456 15.06 21.28 -15.71
CA PHE A 456 16.31 22.04 -15.71
C PHE A 456 17.44 21.22 -16.35
N GLY A 457 18.43 21.91 -16.90
CA GLY A 457 19.62 21.29 -17.46
C GLY A 457 20.78 22.26 -17.54
N MET A 458 21.97 21.83 -17.13
CA MET A 458 23.20 22.59 -17.20
C MET A 458 24.40 21.68 -17.46
N ASN A 459 25.49 22.25 -17.96
CA ASN A 459 26.79 21.63 -17.91
C ASN A 459 27.45 22.01 -16.57
N ALA A 460 27.27 21.16 -15.56
CA ALA A 460 27.74 21.36 -14.19
C ALA A 460 29.21 20.94 -13.99
N GLY A 461 29.81 20.22 -14.94
CA GLY A 461 31.18 19.70 -14.84
C GLY A 461 31.29 18.40 -14.06
N LEU A 462 30.36 17.46 -14.29
CA LEU A 462 30.34 16.13 -13.67
C LEU A 462 31.38 15.21 -14.33
N ASN A 463 32.65 15.33 -13.91
CA ASN A 463 33.76 14.55 -14.43
C ASN A 463 34.48 13.69 -13.36
N GLY A 464 33.72 13.18 -12.40
CA GLY A 464 34.27 12.39 -11.31
C GLY A 464 33.23 11.99 -10.26
N TRP A 465 33.74 11.42 -9.16
CA TRP A 465 32.94 11.03 -7.99
C TRP A 465 32.72 12.26 -7.10
N HIS A 466 31.49 12.77 -7.03
CA HIS A 466 31.19 14.00 -6.31
C HIS A 466 29.97 13.89 -5.41
N LYS A 467 30.07 14.49 -4.23
CA LYS A 467 28.91 14.93 -3.46
C LYS A 467 28.39 16.20 -4.14
N THR A 468 27.24 16.11 -4.78
CA THR A 468 26.64 17.21 -5.54
C THR A 468 25.45 17.75 -4.77
N THR A 469 25.48 19.03 -4.45
CA THR A 469 24.38 19.72 -3.77
C THR A 469 23.50 20.35 -4.84
N ILE A 470 22.22 19.96 -4.88
CA ILE A 470 21.21 20.56 -5.73
C ILE A 470 20.28 21.38 -4.84
N ARG A 471 20.24 22.68 -5.08
CA ARG A 471 19.40 23.65 -4.39
C ARG A 471 18.34 24.13 -5.37
N VAL A 472 17.09 23.84 -5.09
CA VAL A 472 15.98 24.36 -5.88
C VAL A 472 15.40 25.56 -5.13
N THR A 473 15.19 26.65 -5.85
CA THR A 473 14.60 27.89 -5.34
C THR A 473 13.37 28.23 -6.18
N ASP A 474 12.22 28.46 -5.55
CA ASP A 474 10.98 28.78 -6.25
C ASP A 474 10.89 30.27 -6.60
N SER A 475 9.86 30.68 -7.35
CA SER A 475 9.65 32.09 -7.69
C SER A 475 9.37 33.00 -6.47
N ALA A 476 9.05 32.43 -5.30
CA ALA A 476 8.86 33.16 -4.04
C ALA A 476 10.17 33.26 -3.22
N GLY A 477 11.27 32.71 -3.71
CA GLY A 477 12.56 32.70 -3.02
C GLY A 477 12.70 31.64 -1.92
N GLN A 478 11.72 30.75 -1.75
CA GLN A 478 11.86 29.60 -0.86
C GLN A 478 12.88 28.63 -1.43
N THR A 479 13.58 27.89 -0.58
CA THR A 479 14.71 27.04 -1.01
C THR A 479 14.64 25.64 -0.38
N VAL A 480 14.86 24.60 -1.18
CA VAL A 480 15.06 23.21 -0.73
C VAL A 480 16.41 22.74 -1.26
N THR A 481 17.20 22.16 -0.39
CA THR A 481 18.53 21.65 -0.73
C THR A 481 18.55 20.13 -0.55
N ARG A 482 19.04 19.42 -1.56
CA ARG A 482 19.28 17.98 -1.53
C ARG A 482 20.72 17.70 -1.95
N GLN A 483 21.40 16.85 -1.19
CA GLN A 483 22.66 16.27 -1.64
C GLN A 483 22.37 14.98 -2.43
N VAL A 484 23.06 14.79 -3.53
CA VAL A 484 23.07 13.57 -4.33
C VAL A 484 24.52 13.20 -4.66
N ASN A 485 24.83 11.91 -4.62
CA ASN A 485 26.14 11.43 -4.99
C ASN A 485 26.12 11.06 -6.47
N THR A 486 27.03 11.70 -7.20
CA THR A 486 27.12 11.66 -8.67
C THR A 486 28.45 11.07 -9.11
N GLY A 487 28.51 10.60 -10.35
CA GLY A 487 29.68 9.97 -10.95
C GLY A 487 30.02 10.55 -12.32
N TYR A 488 30.75 9.77 -13.11
CA TYR A 488 31.08 10.08 -14.50
C TYR A 488 29.87 10.04 -15.45
N ASP A 489 30.08 10.55 -16.67
CA ASP A 489 29.11 10.75 -17.74
C ASP A 489 28.11 11.86 -17.42
N SER A 490 26.89 11.50 -17.03
CA SER A 490 25.82 12.46 -16.78
C SER A 490 25.02 12.10 -15.54
N TYR A 491 24.06 12.94 -15.17
CA TYR A 491 23.15 12.63 -14.08
C TYR A 491 21.76 13.21 -14.32
N ALA A 492 20.78 12.32 -14.47
CA ALA A 492 19.37 12.66 -14.54
C ALA A 492 18.80 12.76 -13.12
N ALA A 493 18.67 13.98 -12.60
CA ALA A 493 18.20 14.24 -11.24
C ALA A 493 16.66 14.32 -11.18
N VAL A 494 16.08 13.67 -10.16
CA VAL A 494 14.68 13.90 -9.76
C VAL A 494 14.72 14.51 -8.37
N VAL A 495 14.39 15.80 -8.26
CA VAL A 495 14.53 16.53 -6.99
C VAL A 495 13.20 17.10 -6.53
N GLN A 496 13.06 17.22 -5.22
CA GLN A 496 11.96 18.00 -4.65
C GLN A 496 12.41 19.46 -4.63
N GLY A 497 11.57 20.35 -5.12
CA GLY A 497 11.79 21.78 -4.96
C GLY A 497 11.09 22.34 -3.74
N PRO A 498 11.27 23.64 -3.44
CA PRO A 498 10.47 24.37 -2.49
C PRO A 498 9.04 24.29 -2.93
N ARG A 499 8.30 23.64 -2.08
CA ARG A 499 6.89 23.50 -2.23
C ARG A 499 6.34 24.78 -1.59
N PRO A 500 5.41 25.51 -2.24
CA PRO A 500 4.76 26.65 -1.60
C PRO A 500 4.37 26.25 -0.17
N ALA A 501 4.50 27.18 0.79
CA ALA A 501 4.31 26.92 2.21
C ALA A 501 3.20 25.87 2.41
N GLY A 502 3.59 24.71 2.93
CA GLY A 502 2.70 23.56 2.96
C GLY A 502 1.47 23.96 3.75
N ALA A 503 0.30 23.52 3.31
CA ALA A 503 -0.85 23.65 4.17
C ALA A 503 -0.53 22.87 5.45
N THR A 504 -0.56 23.56 6.58
CA THR A 504 -0.50 22.91 7.89
C THR A 504 -1.89 22.40 8.17
N TYR A 505 -2.00 21.09 8.35
CA TYR A 505 -3.24 20.43 8.70
C TYR A 505 -3.14 19.99 10.16
N THR A 506 -4.12 20.37 10.96
CA THR A 506 -4.18 19.97 12.37
C THR A 506 -5.27 18.93 12.56
N LEU A 507 -4.93 17.83 13.22
CA LEU A 507 -5.87 16.80 13.63
C LEU A 507 -5.58 16.41 15.09
N THR A 508 -6.60 16.45 15.94
CA THR A 508 -6.49 15.93 17.31
C THR A 508 -7.18 14.58 17.39
N LEU A 509 -6.43 13.55 17.78
CA LEU A 509 -6.94 12.19 17.99
C LEU A 509 -6.81 11.80 19.46
N PRO A 510 -7.85 11.20 20.08
CA PRO A 510 -7.73 10.65 21.43
C PRO A 510 -6.81 9.42 21.46
N ALA A 511 -6.50 8.90 22.65
CA ALA A 511 -5.83 7.62 22.78
C ALA A 511 -6.63 6.48 22.11
N GLY A 512 -5.97 5.39 21.74
CA GLY A 512 -6.55 4.20 21.13
C GLY A 512 -6.27 4.06 19.63
N ALA A 513 -6.97 3.14 18.99
CA ALA A 513 -6.83 2.83 17.57
C ALA A 513 -7.66 3.79 16.71
N HIS A 514 -7.08 4.19 15.58
CA HIS A 514 -7.69 5.03 14.56
C HIS A 514 -7.36 4.49 13.18
N MET A 515 -8.35 4.49 12.28
CA MET A 515 -8.10 4.22 10.87
C MET A 515 -8.03 5.57 10.13
N ILE A 516 -6.82 5.96 9.76
CA ILE A 516 -6.50 7.31 9.27
C ILE A 516 -6.10 7.30 7.79
N SER A 517 -6.17 8.48 7.18
CA SER A 517 -5.47 8.83 5.94
C SER A 517 -4.73 10.15 6.14
N VAL A 518 -3.94 10.57 5.14
CA VAL A 518 -3.31 11.89 5.14
C VAL A 518 -3.84 12.73 3.96
N PRO A 519 -4.12 14.03 4.15
CA PRO A 519 -4.69 14.90 3.11
C PRO A 519 -3.65 15.40 2.09
N ALA A 520 -2.40 15.02 2.28
CA ALA A 520 -1.25 15.61 1.61
C ALA A 520 -0.04 14.65 1.70
N TYR A 521 0.93 14.78 0.80
CA TYR A 521 2.19 14.05 0.93
C TYR A 521 3.05 14.70 2.04
N PRO A 522 3.55 13.95 3.03
CA PRO A 522 4.34 14.50 4.11
C PRO A 522 5.66 15.09 3.59
N LYS A 523 6.13 16.18 4.22
CA LYS A 523 7.47 16.75 3.92
C LYS A 523 8.58 16.16 4.79
N VAL A 524 8.21 15.50 5.88
CA VAL A 524 9.10 14.92 6.89
C VAL A 524 8.88 13.41 6.98
N SER A 525 9.65 12.71 7.82
CA SER A 525 9.43 11.28 8.06
C SER A 525 8.02 10.98 8.58
N ASP A 526 7.48 9.78 8.35
CA ASP A 526 6.13 9.42 8.80
C ASP A 526 5.91 9.65 10.32
N ALA A 527 6.94 9.36 11.12
CA ALA A 527 6.92 9.54 12.58
C ALA A 527 6.83 11.02 12.97
N GLU A 528 7.66 11.85 12.34
CA GLU A 528 7.65 13.31 12.56
C GLU A 528 6.34 13.94 12.06
N ALA A 529 5.85 13.51 10.89
CA ALA A 529 4.60 14.00 10.30
C ALA A 529 3.38 13.69 11.19
N LEU A 530 3.41 12.56 11.88
CA LEU A 530 2.36 12.16 12.84
C LEU A 530 2.61 12.70 14.25
N GLY A 531 3.71 13.41 14.50
CA GLY A 531 4.06 13.93 15.83
C GLY A 531 4.31 12.84 16.87
N VAL A 532 4.75 11.64 16.45
CA VAL A 532 5.02 10.50 17.33
C VAL A 532 6.49 10.09 17.21
N PRO A 533 7.24 9.91 18.30
CA PRO A 533 8.60 9.39 18.22
C PRO A 533 8.68 8.07 17.45
N ALA A 534 9.62 7.94 16.51
CA ALA A 534 9.71 6.79 15.60
C ALA A 534 9.74 5.43 16.34
N GLN A 535 10.38 5.36 17.50
CA GLN A 535 10.46 4.13 18.32
C GLN A 535 9.13 3.74 18.97
N ARG A 536 8.16 4.66 19.03
CA ARG A 536 6.82 4.46 19.60
C ARG A 536 5.72 4.49 18.54
N LEU A 537 6.06 4.72 17.27
CA LEU A 537 5.06 4.78 16.21
C LEU A 537 4.47 3.39 15.94
N ARG A 538 3.19 3.23 16.28
CA ARG A 538 2.41 2.02 16.01
C ARG A 538 1.50 2.28 14.81
N LEU A 539 2.08 2.12 13.62
CA LEU A 539 1.40 2.29 12.34
C LEU A 539 1.34 0.96 11.59
N ALA A 540 0.21 0.65 10.95
CA ALA A 540 0.06 -0.55 10.13
C ALA A 540 -0.76 -0.26 8.85
N HIS A 541 -0.49 -0.99 7.78
CA HIS A 541 -1.22 -0.91 6.52
C HIS A 541 -1.53 -2.31 6.01
N TRP A 542 -2.74 -2.54 5.54
CA TRP A 542 -3.14 -3.80 4.95
C TRP A 542 -2.65 -3.94 3.51
N ASP A 543 -1.92 -5.00 3.25
CA ASP A 543 -1.47 -5.36 1.91
C ASP A 543 -2.15 -6.67 1.47
N PRO A 544 -3.13 -6.62 0.55
CA PRO A 544 -3.84 -7.81 0.11
C PRO A 544 -2.93 -8.83 -0.59
N THR A 545 -1.73 -8.44 -1.03
CA THR A 545 -0.76 -9.33 -1.68
C THR A 545 0.17 -10.04 -0.70
N LEU A 546 0.16 -9.65 0.58
CA LEU A 546 1.02 -10.23 1.61
C LEU A 546 0.56 -11.66 1.93
N SER A 547 1.48 -12.62 1.84
CA SER A 547 1.26 -14.00 2.28
C SER A 547 2.09 -14.27 3.53
N THR A 548 1.45 -14.34 4.69
CA THR A 548 2.12 -14.41 6.01
C THR A 548 2.04 -15.78 6.69
N GLY A 549 1.59 -16.84 6.00
CA GLY A 549 1.36 -18.15 6.63
C GLY A 549 0.14 -18.19 7.57
N ASP A 550 -0.28 -17.06 8.12
CA ASP A 550 -1.61 -16.83 8.70
C ASP A 550 -2.51 -16.14 7.66
N PRO A 551 -3.51 -16.84 7.08
CA PRO A 551 -4.36 -16.27 6.04
C PRO A 551 -5.11 -15.00 6.47
N GLY A 552 -5.28 -14.78 7.79
CA GLY A 552 -6.02 -13.65 8.35
C GLY A 552 -5.18 -12.40 8.64
N TYR A 553 -3.85 -12.47 8.60
CA TYR A 553 -2.97 -11.37 9.02
C TYR A 553 -2.12 -10.82 7.88
N ARG A 554 -2.62 -9.82 7.13
CA ARG A 554 -1.92 -9.24 5.98
C ARG A 554 -1.43 -7.79 6.19
N TYR A 555 -1.06 -7.45 7.43
CA TYR A 555 -0.58 -6.11 7.74
C TYR A 555 0.94 -5.98 7.59
N ARG A 556 1.36 -4.93 6.88
CA ARG A 556 2.71 -4.38 7.03
C ARG A 556 2.72 -3.46 8.24
N LEU A 557 3.67 -3.66 9.14
CA LEU A 557 3.85 -2.85 10.35
C LEU A 557 4.99 -1.86 10.14
N TYR A 558 4.87 -0.65 10.70
CA TYR A 558 5.95 0.33 10.67
C TYR A 558 7.24 -0.28 11.26
N PRO A 559 8.41 -0.05 10.63
CA PRO A 559 8.63 0.88 9.51
C PRO A 559 8.32 0.32 8.12
N ALA A 560 7.90 -0.93 7.95
CA ALA A 560 7.67 -1.56 6.64
C ALA A 560 6.35 -1.17 5.93
N THR A 561 5.55 -0.27 6.50
CA THR A 561 4.38 0.31 5.83
C THR A 561 4.80 1.09 4.57
N PRO A 562 3.91 1.24 3.56
CA PRO A 562 4.05 2.32 2.59
C PRO A 562 4.25 3.65 3.32
N GLY A 563 5.04 4.56 2.74
CA GLY A 563 5.16 5.91 3.29
C GLY A 563 3.82 6.64 3.22
N LEU A 564 3.55 7.53 4.17
CA LEU A 564 2.27 8.25 4.21
C LEU A 564 2.03 8.98 2.88
N ALA A 565 0.85 8.77 2.31
CA ALA A 565 0.44 9.35 1.04
C ALA A 565 -1.08 9.44 0.99
N PRO A 566 -1.65 10.45 0.29
CA PRO A 566 -3.07 10.48 -0.02
C PRO A 566 -3.53 9.20 -0.71
N GLY A 567 -4.81 8.85 -0.55
CA GLY A 567 -5.37 7.62 -1.16
C GLY A 567 -5.05 6.32 -0.41
N ILE A 568 -4.10 6.33 0.53
CA ILE A 568 -3.72 5.15 1.34
C ILE A 568 -4.27 5.27 2.76
N GLY A 569 -4.85 4.18 3.26
CA GLY A 569 -5.35 4.10 4.63
C GLY A 569 -4.36 3.38 5.55
N TYR A 570 -4.32 3.81 6.81
CA TYR A 570 -3.43 3.27 7.83
C TYR A 570 -4.18 3.06 9.15
N TRP A 571 -3.77 2.06 9.90
CA TRP A 571 -4.01 2.00 11.34
C TRP A 571 -2.96 2.82 12.06
N LEU A 572 -3.39 3.72 12.95
CA LEU A 572 -2.56 4.42 13.90
C LEU A 572 -3.07 4.13 15.32
N ILE A 573 -2.19 3.64 16.20
CA ILE A 573 -2.51 3.40 17.62
C ILE A 573 -1.73 4.41 18.47
N LEU A 574 -2.47 5.19 19.27
CA LEU A 574 -1.92 6.22 20.14
C LEU A 574 -2.11 5.85 21.62
N ASP A 575 -1.06 6.03 22.43
CA ASP A 575 -1.13 5.75 23.87
C ASP A 575 -1.84 6.88 24.66
N GLN A 576 -1.92 8.07 24.07
CA GLN A 576 -2.52 9.27 24.65
C GLN A 576 -3.14 10.15 23.56
N GLN A 577 -3.96 11.13 23.95
CA GLN A 577 -4.45 12.13 23.00
C GLN A 577 -3.26 12.87 22.38
N THR A 578 -3.25 12.97 21.05
CA THR A 578 -2.16 13.55 20.28
C THR A 578 -2.73 14.57 19.28
N THR A 579 -2.15 15.78 19.28
CA THR A 579 -2.41 16.78 18.25
C THR A 579 -1.34 16.64 17.17
N ILE A 580 -1.77 16.20 16.00
CA ILE A 580 -0.94 16.04 14.82
C ILE A 580 -0.92 17.37 14.07
N ASN A 581 0.26 17.96 13.91
CA ASN A 581 0.49 19.12 13.05
C ASN A 581 1.21 18.62 11.80
N PHE A 582 0.42 18.26 10.81
CA PHE A 582 0.91 17.65 9.59
C PHE A 582 1.23 18.73 8.57
N GLU A 583 2.51 18.87 8.27
CA GLU A 583 2.95 19.67 7.14
C GLU A 583 3.14 18.77 5.92
N GLY A 584 2.40 19.07 4.86
CA GLY A 584 2.46 18.31 3.64
C GLY A 584 2.14 19.12 2.40
N ASN A 585 2.27 18.47 1.25
CA ASN A 585 1.86 19.02 -0.03
C ASN A 585 0.38 18.82 -0.25
N PRO A 586 -0.41 19.89 -0.36
CA PRO A 586 -1.80 19.74 -0.79
C PRO A 586 -1.86 19.06 -2.16
N LEU A 587 -2.92 18.27 -2.37
CA LEU A 587 -3.31 17.83 -3.70
C LEU A 587 -3.99 18.99 -4.47
N PRO A 588 -3.92 19.01 -5.81
CA PRO A 588 -4.78 19.86 -6.63
C PRO A 588 -6.25 19.58 -6.32
N HIS A 589 -7.03 20.63 -6.04
CA HIS A 589 -8.43 20.51 -5.62
C HIS A 589 -9.40 20.35 -6.80
N ASP A 590 -8.98 20.74 -8.00
CA ASP A 590 -9.74 20.70 -9.25
C ASP A 590 -9.56 19.40 -10.04
N GLN A 591 -8.73 18.47 -9.56
CA GLN A 591 -8.47 17.20 -10.22
C GLN A 591 -9.04 16.01 -9.45
N SER A 592 -9.48 14.98 -10.17
CA SER A 592 -9.90 13.72 -9.57
C SER A 592 -8.67 12.91 -9.11
N TYR A 593 -8.83 12.10 -8.06
CA TYR A 593 -7.77 11.24 -7.53
C TYR A 593 -8.07 9.77 -7.80
N LEU A 594 -7.09 9.02 -8.29
CA LEU A 594 -7.23 7.58 -8.58
C LEU A 594 -6.57 6.73 -7.47
N ILE A 595 -7.35 5.85 -6.85
CA ILE A 595 -6.89 4.90 -5.84
C ILE A 595 -6.87 3.50 -6.46
N PRO A 596 -5.71 2.83 -6.56
CA PRO A 596 -5.65 1.47 -7.06
C PRO A 596 -6.22 0.49 -6.03
N LEU A 597 -7.11 -0.38 -6.50
CA LEU A 597 -7.68 -1.48 -5.73
C LEU A 597 -7.13 -2.81 -6.25
N ARG A 598 -6.87 -3.75 -5.35
CA ARG A 598 -6.51 -5.14 -5.64
C ARG A 598 -7.68 -6.07 -5.36
N ALA A 599 -7.67 -7.26 -5.94
CA ALA A 599 -8.58 -8.32 -5.54
C ALA A 599 -8.50 -8.59 -4.01
N GLY A 600 -9.65 -8.63 -3.36
CA GLY A 600 -9.81 -8.77 -1.91
C GLY A 600 -10.06 -7.45 -1.18
N TRP A 601 -9.75 -7.43 0.12
CA TRP A 601 -9.88 -6.25 0.97
C TRP A 601 -8.77 -5.23 0.69
N ASN A 602 -9.15 -3.96 0.59
CA ASN A 602 -8.24 -2.83 0.40
C ASN A 602 -8.44 -1.80 1.51
N GLN A 603 -7.35 -1.38 2.14
CA GLN A 603 -7.34 -0.27 3.09
C GLN A 603 -6.95 1.02 2.37
N ILE A 604 -7.95 1.84 2.06
CA ILE A 604 -7.80 3.08 1.30
C ILE A 604 -7.90 4.29 2.23
N GLY A 605 -7.43 5.44 1.76
CA GLY A 605 -7.53 6.71 2.48
C GLY A 605 -8.29 7.74 1.68
N HIS A 606 -9.02 8.63 2.35
CA HIS A 606 -9.56 9.81 1.67
C HIS A 606 -8.41 10.76 1.29
N PRO A 607 -8.23 11.11 0.00
CA PRO A 607 -7.11 11.95 -0.43
C PRO A 607 -7.29 13.44 -0.16
N PHE A 608 -8.53 13.94 -0.06
CA PHE A 608 -8.81 15.38 -0.01
C PHE A 608 -9.16 15.91 1.38
N THR A 609 -9.21 17.24 1.48
CA THR A 609 -9.51 18.00 2.71
C THR A 609 -10.99 18.35 2.88
N GLN A 610 -11.81 18.05 1.87
CA GLN A 610 -13.26 18.22 1.90
C GLN A 610 -13.95 16.85 1.83
N PRO A 611 -15.09 16.65 2.49
CA PRO A 611 -15.84 15.40 2.39
C PRO A 611 -16.28 15.09 0.95
N VAL A 612 -16.23 13.83 0.55
CA VAL A 612 -16.70 13.35 -0.77
C VAL A 612 -17.76 12.28 -0.57
N ALA A 613 -18.95 12.50 -1.13
CA ALA A 613 -20.04 11.53 -1.04
C ALA A 613 -19.68 10.23 -1.79
N ILE A 614 -19.95 9.07 -1.19
CA ILE A 614 -19.58 7.77 -1.78
C ILE A 614 -20.29 7.52 -3.11
N ASP A 615 -21.52 8.00 -3.26
CA ASP A 615 -22.30 7.89 -4.49
C ASP A 615 -21.75 8.71 -5.66
N SER A 616 -20.88 9.69 -5.39
CA SER A 616 -20.16 10.47 -6.41
C SER A 616 -18.90 9.78 -6.94
N LEU A 617 -18.48 8.68 -6.33
CA LEU A 617 -17.32 7.91 -6.77
C LEU A 617 -17.60 7.21 -8.09
N SER A 618 -16.54 7.01 -8.88
CA SER A 618 -16.59 6.23 -10.12
C SER A 618 -15.47 5.22 -10.16
N VAL A 619 -15.60 4.22 -11.03
CA VAL A 619 -14.68 3.07 -11.07
C VAL A 619 -14.23 2.84 -12.50
N ALA A 620 -12.92 2.82 -12.71
CA ALA A 620 -12.35 2.31 -13.95
C ALA A 620 -12.22 0.78 -13.84
N MET A 621 -12.88 0.09 -14.77
CA MET A 621 -13.04 -1.37 -14.77
C MET A 621 -11.76 -2.14 -15.09
N SER A 622 -10.77 -1.43 -15.62
CA SER A 622 -9.42 -1.93 -15.81
C SER A 622 -8.45 -0.80 -15.50
N PRO A 623 -7.36 -1.05 -14.76
CA PRO A 623 -6.33 -0.02 -14.58
C PRO A 623 -5.60 0.34 -15.89
N SER A 624 -5.82 -0.41 -16.97
CA SER A 624 -5.35 -0.07 -18.31
C SER A 624 -6.21 1.01 -19.01
N ASP A 625 -7.38 1.36 -18.47
CA ASP A 625 -8.29 2.34 -19.08
C ASP A 625 -8.89 3.27 -18.01
N PRO A 626 -8.08 4.15 -17.41
CA PRO A 626 -8.48 4.96 -16.25
C PRO A 626 -9.57 6.00 -16.55
N GLU A 627 -9.77 6.36 -17.83
CA GLU A 627 -10.81 7.31 -18.25
C GLU A 627 -12.14 6.66 -18.57
N GLN A 628 -12.16 5.36 -18.92
CA GLN A 628 -13.39 4.62 -19.07
C GLN A 628 -13.95 4.21 -17.71
N VAL A 629 -14.65 5.16 -17.08
CA VAL A 629 -15.28 4.96 -15.78
C VAL A 629 -16.76 4.61 -15.90
N ILE A 630 -17.21 3.74 -15.00
CA ILE A 630 -18.63 3.55 -14.69
C ILE A 630 -18.93 4.12 -13.32
N THR A 631 -20.22 4.36 -13.03
CA THR A 631 -20.62 4.79 -11.69
C THR A 631 -20.31 3.70 -10.67
N LEU A 632 -20.04 4.09 -9.42
CA LEU A 632 -19.87 3.13 -8.32
C LEU A 632 -21.04 2.14 -8.26
N GLN A 633 -22.28 2.63 -8.40
CA GLN A 633 -23.47 1.80 -8.37
C GLN A 633 -23.49 0.73 -9.48
N ALA A 634 -23.10 1.09 -10.71
CA ALA A 634 -23.03 0.13 -11.81
C ALA A 634 -21.96 -0.95 -11.56
N ALA A 635 -20.82 -0.57 -10.99
CA ALA A 635 -19.75 -1.50 -10.65
C ALA A 635 -20.17 -2.49 -9.54
N VAL A 636 -20.93 -2.01 -8.55
CA VAL A 636 -21.51 -2.85 -7.48
C VAL A 636 -22.55 -3.82 -8.04
N GLN A 637 -23.45 -3.35 -8.92
CA GLN A 637 -24.44 -4.21 -9.59
C GLN A 637 -23.80 -5.30 -10.45
N GLN A 638 -22.63 -5.03 -11.02
CA GLN A 638 -21.85 -6.01 -11.78
C GLN A 638 -20.99 -6.94 -10.88
N GLY A 639 -21.09 -6.82 -9.55
CA GLY A 639 -20.36 -7.64 -8.59
C GLY A 639 -18.84 -7.40 -8.59
N LYS A 640 -18.38 -6.21 -8.99
CA LYS A 640 -16.95 -5.90 -9.12
C LYS A 640 -16.30 -5.41 -7.84
N LEU A 641 -17.10 -4.81 -6.97
CA LEU A 641 -16.72 -4.37 -5.63
C LEU A 641 -17.94 -4.34 -4.72
N SER A 642 -17.70 -4.31 -3.42
CA SER A 642 -18.76 -4.09 -2.43
C SER A 642 -19.28 -2.65 -2.50
N GLY A 643 -20.60 -2.48 -2.38
CA GLY A 643 -21.21 -1.15 -2.25
C GLY A 643 -20.98 -0.49 -0.89
N THR A 644 -20.37 -1.19 0.07
CA THR A 644 -20.12 -0.68 1.42
C THR A 644 -18.66 -0.30 1.60
N PHE A 645 -18.41 0.98 1.87
CA PHE A 645 -17.16 1.46 2.42
C PHE A 645 -17.25 1.42 3.92
N TRP A 646 -16.34 0.71 4.58
CA TRP A 646 -16.35 0.62 6.03
C TRP A 646 -15.39 1.64 6.64
N GLN A 647 -15.89 2.39 7.61
CA GLN A 647 -15.07 3.21 8.50
C GLN A 647 -14.96 2.54 9.87
N TYR A 648 -13.97 2.96 10.66
CA TYR A 648 -13.80 2.48 12.04
C TYR A 648 -13.98 3.61 13.04
N THR A 649 -14.68 3.32 14.13
CA THR A 649 -14.71 4.16 15.33
C THR A 649 -14.49 3.30 16.56
N GLN A 650 -13.78 3.80 17.57
CA GLN A 650 -13.60 3.07 18.83
C GLN A 650 -14.94 2.78 19.54
N GLN A 651 -15.95 3.62 19.31
CA GLN A 651 -17.26 3.44 19.93
C GLN A 651 -18.05 2.32 19.27
N GLN A 652 -18.04 2.18 17.95
CA GLN A 652 -18.95 1.25 17.26
C GLN A 652 -18.21 0.12 16.52
N GLY A 653 -16.88 0.14 16.49
CA GLY A 653 -16.10 -0.70 15.59
C GLY A 653 -16.31 -0.27 14.15
N TYR A 654 -16.48 -1.25 13.26
CA TYR A 654 -16.77 -1.00 11.85
C TYR A 654 -18.22 -0.59 11.62
N THR A 655 -18.40 0.47 10.84
CA THR A 655 -19.71 0.95 10.37
C THR A 655 -19.63 1.34 8.90
N ALA A 656 -20.75 1.28 8.19
CA ALA A 656 -20.84 1.76 6.82
C ALA A 656 -20.70 3.30 6.78
N ALA A 657 -19.88 3.79 5.86
CA ALA A 657 -19.74 5.21 5.57
C ALA A 657 -20.73 5.63 4.48
N THR A 658 -21.17 6.89 4.53
CA THR A 658 -21.95 7.53 3.45
C THR A 658 -21.11 8.54 2.66
N GLN A 659 -19.98 8.98 3.22
CA GLN A 659 -19.01 9.86 2.60
C GLN A 659 -17.59 9.53 3.08
N LEU A 660 -16.61 9.84 2.24
CA LEU A 660 -15.20 9.87 2.57
C LEU A 660 -14.90 11.20 3.27
N GLU A 661 -14.49 11.13 4.53
CA GLU A 661 -14.19 12.26 5.39
C GLU A 661 -12.68 12.52 5.40
N PRO A 662 -12.26 13.78 5.51
CA PRO A 662 -10.85 14.13 5.70
C PRO A 662 -10.23 13.34 6.85
N TRP A 663 -8.98 12.93 6.67
CA TRP A 663 -8.17 12.18 7.65
C TRP A 663 -8.63 10.76 7.96
N ARG A 664 -9.66 10.24 7.30
CA ARG A 664 -10.16 8.89 7.56
C ARG A 664 -9.68 7.89 6.53
N GLY A 665 -9.29 6.72 7.02
CA GLY A 665 -9.13 5.52 6.22
C GLY A 665 -10.45 4.75 6.12
N TYR A 666 -10.55 3.89 5.10
CA TYR A 666 -11.73 3.10 4.79
C TYR A 666 -11.33 1.71 4.30
N TRP A 667 -12.20 0.73 4.52
CA TRP A 667 -12.13 -0.56 3.85
C TRP A 667 -13.09 -0.61 2.67
N ILE A 668 -12.63 -1.23 1.59
CA ILE A 668 -13.47 -1.65 0.48
C ILE A 668 -13.01 -3.01 -0.02
N TYR A 669 -13.97 -3.88 -0.33
CA TYR A 669 -13.71 -5.16 -0.99
C TYR A 669 -13.86 -5.01 -2.50
N ALA A 670 -12.88 -5.50 -3.26
CA ALA A 670 -12.93 -5.56 -4.72
C ALA A 670 -12.75 -7.00 -5.21
N GLU A 671 -13.50 -7.42 -6.22
CA GLU A 671 -13.43 -8.78 -6.77
C GLU A 671 -12.23 -8.97 -7.71
N SER A 672 -11.72 -7.87 -8.26
CA SER A 672 -10.56 -7.85 -9.15
C SER A 672 -9.75 -6.57 -8.96
N ASP A 673 -8.61 -6.47 -9.63
CA ASP A 673 -7.84 -5.23 -9.68
C ASP A 673 -8.64 -4.15 -10.45
N LEU A 674 -8.82 -2.97 -9.86
CA LEU A 674 -9.66 -1.85 -10.35
C LEU A 674 -9.00 -0.50 -9.99
N LEU A 675 -9.51 0.62 -10.54
CA LEU A 675 -9.20 1.95 -10.02
C LEU A 675 -10.46 2.63 -9.50
N LEU A 676 -10.41 3.11 -8.26
CA LEU A 676 -11.44 3.96 -7.67
C LEU A 676 -11.10 5.43 -7.94
N LYS A 677 -11.98 6.13 -8.66
CA LYS A 677 -11.84 7.56 -8.98
C LYS A 677 -12.66 8.38 -7.99
N VAL A 678 -11.95 9.14 -7.16
CA VAL A 678 -12.49 10.14 -6.23
C VAL A 678 -12.57 11.47 -6.98
N PRO A 679 -13.76 12.07 -7.15
CA PRO A 679 -13.90 13.32 -7.90
C PRO A 679 -13.19 14.49 -7.22
N ALA A 680 -12.86 15.51 -8.02
CA ALA A 680 -12.34 16.80 -7.56
C ALA A 680 -13.31 17.47 -6.57
N VAL A 681 -12.77 18.27 -5.64
CA VAL A 681 -13.54 19.02 -4.64
C VAL A 681 -13.22 20.51 -4.75
N ALA A 682 -14.23 21.34 -5.06
CA ALA A 682 -14.01 22.78 -5.21
C ALA A 682 -13.46 23.44 -3.93
N SER A 683 -12.48 24.34 -4.07
CA SER A 683 -11.88 25.10 -2.96
C SER A 683 -12.91 26.01 -2.28
N PRO A 684 -12.86 26.18 -0.94
CA PRO A 684 -13.57 27.27 -0.27
C PRO A 684 -12.97 28.60 -0.73
N GLY A 685 -13.69 29.36 -1.57
CA GLY A 685 -13.35 30.75 -1.87
C GLY A 685 -13.17 31.15 -3.34
N GLN A 686 -13.37 30.25 -4.31
CA GLN A 686 -13.44 30.64 -5.73
C GLN A 686 -14.80 30.27 -6.31
N ASN A 687 -15.60 31.30 -6.61
CA ASN A 687 -16.72 31.13 -7.53
C ASN A 687 -16.17 30.63 -8.88
N PRO A 688 -16.86 29.71 -9.58
CA PRO A 688 -16.44 29.24 -10.89
C PRO A 688 -16.28 30.44 -11.85
N PRO A 689 -15.23 30.44 -12.72
CA PRO A 689 -15.03 31.48 -13.71
C PRO A 689 -16.22 31.45 -14.69
N GLY A 690 -17.11 32.44 -14.56
CA GLY A 690 -18.34 32.53 -15.36
C GLY A 690 -19.48 33.32 -14.72
N ALA A 691 -19.40 33.68 -13.44
CA ALA A 691 -20.38 34.57 -12.82
C ALA A 691 -19.93 36.04 -12.95
N LEU A 692 -20.44 36.74 -13.97
CA LEU A 692 -20.36 38.20 -14.08
C LEU A 692 -20.94 38.84 -12.81
N LEU A 693 -20.17 39.72 -12.16
CA LEU A 693 -20.67 40.59 -11.09
C LEU A 693 -21.57 41.68 -11.72
N PRO A 694 -22.69 42.08 -11.08
CA PRO A 694 -23.45 43.25 -11.52
C PRO A 694 -22.65 44.52 -11.18
N GLY A 695 -22.07 45.18 -12.18
CA GLY A 695 -21.40 46.48 -11.96
C GLY A 695 -20.52 47.01 -13.10
N ASP A 696 -20.00 46.17 -13.98
CA ASP A 696 -19.07 46.64 -15.03
C ASP A 696 -19.81 47.09 -16.30
N PRO A 697 -19.49 48.26 -16.88
CA PRO A 697 -20.13 48.75 -18.09
C PRO A 697 -19.61 47.98 -19.31
N VAL A 698 -20.49 47.30 -20.03
CA VAL A 698 -20.16 46.67 -21.33
C VAL A 698 -20.65 47.56 -22.47
N ILE A 699 -19.70 48.02 -23.29
CA ILE A 699 -19.97 48.57 -24.62
C ILE A 699 -20.14 47.40 -25.61
N GLY A 700 -21.34 47.32 -26.20
CA GLY A 700 -21.71 46.78 -27.53
C GLY A 700 -21.32 45.34 -27.90
N ASP A 701 -22.24 44.39 -28.07
CA ASP A 701 -23.18 44.18 -29.21
C ASP A 701 -22.75 42.82 -29.85
N VAL A 702 -23.53 41.75 -30.10
CA VAL A 702 -24.79 41.58 -30.84
C VAL A 702 -25.32 40.14 -30.66
N ARG A 703 -26.60 40.02 -30.25
CA ARG A 703 -27.66 39.04 -30.59
C ARG A 703 -27.44 37.51 -30.42
N SER A 704 -28.29 36.91 -29.57
CA SER A 704 -29.46 36.14 -30.06
C SER A 704 -30.44 35.80 -28.93
N ARG A 705 -31.71 35.67 -29.32
CA ARG A 705 -32.95 35.75 -28.52
C ARG A 705 -33.34 34.40 -27.89
N ALA A 706 -33.82 34.39 -26.65
CA ALA A 706 -35.03 33.65 -26.26
C ALA A 706 -35.58 34.03 -24.86
N ARG A 707 -36.72 34.75 -24.89
CA ARG A 707 -37.93 34.69 -24.03
C ARG A 707 -37.85 34.54 -22.49
N ARG A 708 -38.39 35.60 -21.87
CA ARG A 708 -38.91 35.82 -20.50
C ARG A 708 -39.70 34.66 -19.87
N ALA A 709 -39.56 34.49 -18.55
CA ALA A 709 -40.68 34.41 -17.59
C ALA A 709 -40.25 34.75 -16.13
N SER A 710 -40.82 35.84 -15.62
CA SER A 710 -41.20 36.20 -14.22
C SER A 710 -40.47 35.64 -12.97
N THR A 711 -39.92 36.57 -12.18
CA THR A 711 -39.76 36.52 -10.71
C THR A 711 -41.12 36.67 -10.00
N PRO A 712 -41.29 36.10 -8.79
CA PRO A 712 -41.29 36.94 -7.57
C PRO A 712 -40.61 36.20 -6.38
N SER A 713 -39.69 36.86 -5.65
CA SER A 713 -39.88 37.61 -4.40
C SER A 713 -39.46 36.84 -3.14
N ARG A 714 -38.48 37.46 -2.48
CA ARG A 714 -37.97 37.30 -1.11
C ARG A 714 -39.02 36.92 -0.06
N GLN A 715 -38.82 35.78 0.60
CA GLN A 715 -39.29 35.51 1.96
C GLN A 715 -38.25 34.70 2.75
N GLU A 716 -37.78 35.36 3.80
CA GLU A 716 -37.52 34.87 5.16
C GLU A 716 -36.79 33.54 5.40
N ILE A 717 -35.72 33.71 6.17
CA ILE A 717 -34.92 32.73 6.89
C ILE A 717 -35.86 31.82 7.70
N SER A 718 -35.94 30.55 7.32
CA SER A 718 -36.49 29.48 8.15
C SER A 718 -35.52 28.31 8.19
N SER A 719 -35.48 27.70 9.37
CA SER A 719 -34.68 26.58 9.88
C SER A 719 -34.37 25.44 8.89
N PRO A 720 -33.31 24.64 9.12
CA PRO A 720 -32.85 23.62 8.19
C PRO A 720 -33.98 22.67 7.82
N ALA A 721 -34.28 22.65 6.52
CA ALA A 721 -35.25 21.75 5.94
C ALA A 721 -34.89 20.30 6.30
N SER A 722 -35.86 19.66 6.94
CA SER A 722 -35.99 18.22 7.11
C SER A 722 -35.42 17.45 5.92
N THR A 723 -34.45 16.59 6.22
CA THR A 723 -34.14 15.37 5.48
C THR A 723 -35.42 14.78 4.88
N ARG A 724 -35.58 14.86 3.55
CA ARG A 724 -36.40 13.88 2.84
C ARG A 724 -35.69 12.55 3.02
N SER A 725 -36.08 11.82 4.06
CA SER A 725 -35.72 10.43 4.23
C SER A 725 -36.11 9.70 2.96
N ARG A 726 -35.13 9.08 2.30
CA ARG A 726 -35.35 7.93 1.44
C ARG A 726 -36.19 6.97 2.30
N GLN A 727 -37.46 6.80 1.97
CA GLN A 727 -38.35 5.91 2.70
C GLN A 727 -37.69 4.52 2.58
N GLU A 728 -37.10 4.00 3.66
CA GLU A 728 -36.46 2.68 3.64
C GLU A 728 -37.53 1.65 3.29
N ASP A 729 -37.37 0.98 2.15
CA ASP A 729 -38.32 -0.02 1.65
C ASP A 729 -38.06 -1.37 2.36
N GLY A 730 -38.38 -1.45 3.64
CA GLY A 730 -38.09 -2.63 4.47
C GLY A 730 -37.91 -2.33 5.95
N TRP A 731 -37.21 -3.24 6.65
CA TRP A 731 -36.86 -3.07 8.07
C TRP A 731 -35.43 -3.54 8.34
N ARG A 732 -34.77 -2.92 9.31
CA ARG A 732 -33.39 -3.23 9.71
C ARG A 732 -33.27 -3.34 11.24
N LEU A 733 -32.54 -4.35 11.70
CA LEU A 733 -32.15 -4.61 13.09
C LEU A 733 -30.63 -4.52 13.20
N ARG A 734 -30.13 -3.61 14.04
CA ARG A 734 -28.72 -3.54 14.38
C ARG A 734 -28.46 -4.28 15.69
N LEU A 735 -27.54 -5.22 15.68
CA LEU A 735 -26.94 -5.81 16.86
C LEU A 735 -25.58 -5.17 17.12
N ALA A 736 -25.25 -4.91 18.37
CA ALA A 736 -23.96 -4.37 18.78
C ALA A 736 -23.36 -5.24 19.90
N ALA A 737 -22.08 -5.59 19.77
CA ALA A 737 -21.31 -6.30 20.78
C ALA A 737 -20.25 -5.38 21.38
N ARG A 738 -20.02 -5.47 22.70
CA ARG A 738 -18.91 -4.79 23.38
C ARG A 738 -18.22 -5.70 24.37
N VAL A 739 -16.89 -5.63 24.43
CA VAL A 739 -16.05 -6.30 25.43
C VAL A 739 -14.71 -5.57 25.55
N ARG A 740 -14.32 -5.21 26.79
CA ARG A 740 -13.04 -4.52 27.11
C ARG A 740 -12.64 -3.39 26.14
N GLY A 741 -13.59 -2.52 25.77
CA GLY A 741 -13.34 -1.40 24.86
C GLY A 741 -13.40 -1.75 23.36
N GLN A 742 -13.43 -3.03 22.99
CA GLN A 742 -13.72 -3.46 21.62
C GLN A 742 -15.22 -3.40 21.34
N ALA A 743 -15.57 -3.10 20.10
CA ALA A 743 -16.95 -3.01 19.64
C ALA A 743 -17.12 -3.58 18.23
N ALA A 744 -18.29 -4.17 17.97
CA ALA A 744 -18.70 -4.60 16.63
C ALA A 744 -20.19 -4.38 16.42
N THR A 745 -20.59 -4.24 15.16
CA THR A 745 -21.99 -4.16 14.74
C THR A 745 -22.30 -5.19 13.67
N LEU A 746 -23.54 -5.68 13.67
CA LEU A 746 -24.13 -6.54 12.65
C LEU A 746 -25.50 -5.97 12.29
N THR A 747 -25.76 -5.77 11.00
CA THR A 747 -27.07 -5.32 10.51
C THR A 747 -27.80 -6.46 9.82
N LEU A 748 -28.99 -6.77 10.30
CA LEU A 748 -29.90 -7.76 9.74
C LEU A 748 -31.16 -7.06 9.25
N GLY A 749 -31.86 -7.62 8.26
CA GLY A 749 -33.10 -6.99 7.83
C GLY A 749 -33.78 -7.68 6.67
N ALA A 750 -34.87 -7.09 6.22
CA ALA A 750 -35.50 -7.45 4.96
C ALA A 750 -35.82 -6.21 4.14
N SER A 751 -35.67 -6.32 2.83
CA SER A 751 -35.96 -5.27 1.85
C SER A 751 -36.68 -5.87 0.64
N ARG A 752 -37.57 -5.09 0.02
CA ARG A 752 -38.25 -5.52 -1.23
C ARG A 752 -37.29 -5.60 -2.42
N SER A 753 -36.18 -4.87 -2.36
CA SER A 753 -35.16 -4.86 -3.40
C SER A 753 -34.02 -5.85 -3.18
N ALA A 754 -34.04 -6.62 -2.09
CA ALA A 754 -33.00 -7.59 -1.74
C ALA A 754 -33.39 -9.02 -2.14
N THR A 755 -32.40 -9.91 -2.19
CA THR A 755 -32.59 -11.36 -2.43
C THR A 755 -32.14 -12.19 -1.23
N ASP A 756 -32.57 -13.46 -1.16
CA ASP A 756 -32.10 -14.39 -0.12
C ASP A 756 -30.72 -15.01 -0.44
N ALA A 757 -30.29 -14.94 -1.70
CA ALA A 757 -28.91 -15.22 -2.09
C ALA A 757 -28.06 -13.93 -1.99
N PHE A 758 -26.74 -14.06 -2.09
CA PHE A 758 -25.80 -12.93 -2.07
C PHE A 758 -26.24 -11.79 -3.00
N ASP A 759 -26.45 -10.62 -2.42
CA ASP A 759 -26.80 -9.37 -3.11
C ASP A 759 -25.75 -8.29 -2.80
N PRO A 760 -24.90 -7.89 -3.77
CA PRO A 760 -23.84 -6.90 -3.53
C PRO A 760 -24.35 -5.49 -3.21
N LEU A 761 -25.64 -5.19 -3.41
CA LEU A 761 -26.26 -3.90 -3.04
C LEU A 761 -26.74 -3.87 -1.58
N HIS A 762 -27.00 -5.04 -0.99
CA HIS A 762 -27.62 -5.13 0.34
C HIS A 762 -26.76 -5.87 1.36
N ASP A 763 -25.89 -6.77 0.91
CA ASP A 763 -25.00 -7.57 1.74
C ASP A 763 -23.58 -7.02 1.71
N ALA A 764 -22.92 -7.08 2.86
CA ALA A 764 -21.54 -6.63 2.99
C ALA A 764 -20.73 -7.58 3.87
N GLN A 765 -19.66 -8.12 3.28
CA GLN A 765 -18.69 -8.93 3.99
C GLN A 765 -18.02 -8.08 5.08
N ARG A 766 -17.61 -8.73 6.18
CA ARG A 766 -16.93 -8.08 7.30
C ARG A 766 -15.47 -7.74 6.95
N PRO A 767 -14.98 -6.52 7.25
CA PRO A 767 -13.58 -6.16 7.07
C PRO A 767 -12.59 -6.98 7.92
N PRO A 768 -11.29 -6.98 7.58
CA PRO A 768 -10.23 -7.55 8.42
C PRO A 768 -10.15 -6.88 9.81
N GLU A 769 -9.75 -7.61 10.84
CA GLU A 769 -9.59 -7.05 12.21
C GLU A 769 -8.19 -6.47 12.44
N MET A 770 -8.01 -5.69 13.51
CA MET A 770 -6.70 -5.20 13.97
C MET A 770 -6.57 -5.37 15.48
N GLY A 771 -5.58 -6.15 15.93
CA GLY A 771 -5.32 -6.38 17.35
C GLY A 771 -6.39 -7.23 18.04
N ASP A 772 -6.71 -6.91 19.31
CA ASP A 772 -7.83 -7.52 20.02
C ASP A 772 -9.16 -7.10 19.39
N TYR A 773 -10.11 -8.03 19.31
CA TYR A 773 -11.37 -7.77 18.62
C TYR A 773 -12.55 -8.49 19.27
N VAL A 774 -13.75 -7.99 18.97
CA VAL A 774 -15.01 -8.72 19.04
C VAL A 774 -15.70 -8.54 17.69
N ARG A 775 -16.35 -9.58 17.19
CA ARG A 775 -17.06 -9.55 15.91
C ARG A 775 -18.39 -10.28 15.99
N LEU A 776 -19.31 -9.81 15.17
CA LEU A 776 -20.60 -10.44 14.88
C LEU A 776 -20.69 -10.65 13.37
N SER A 777 -21.11 -11.83 12.94
CA SER A 777 -21.24 -12.13 11.52
C SER A 777 -22.27 -13.21 11.23
N VAL A 778 -22.87 -13.15 10.05
CA VAL A 778 -23.62 -14.26 9.45
C VAL A 778 -22.66 -15.03 8.53
N PRO A 779 -22.33 -16.30 8.81
CA PRO A 779 -21.45 -17.08 7.96
C PRO A 779 -22.22 -17.65 6.76
N HIS A 780 -21.71 -17.40 5.55
CA HIS A 780 -22.22 -17.96 4.30
C HIS A 780 -21.14 -18.78 3.61
N SER A 781 -21.21 -20.10 3.75
CA SER A 781 -20.35 -21.03 2.99
C SER A 781 -20.97 -21.45 1.66
N ASP A 782 -22.25 -21.14 1.48
CA ASP A 782 -23.12 -21.53 0.37
C ASP A 782 -23.15 -20.51 -0.79
N TRP A 783 -22.58 -19.31 -0.60
CA TRP A 783 -22.58 -18.23 -1.60
C TRP A 783 -21.47 -18.33 -2.65
N GLY A 784 -20.89 -19.53 -2.86
CA GLY A 784 -19.91 -19.79 -3.91
C GLY A 784 -18.66 -18.91 -3.79
N ARG A 785 -18.39 -18.08 -4.80
CA ARG A 785 -17.25 -17.14 -4.80
C ARG A 785 -17.37 -16.05 -3.73
N ALA A 786 -18.60 -15.74 -3.32
CA ALA A 786 -18.89 -14.78 -2.27
C ALA A 786 -18.96 -15.45 -0.88
N ALA A 787 -18.42 -16.67 -0.71
CA ALA A 787 -18.40 -17.31 0.60
C ALA A 787 -17.57 -16.49 1.62
N GLY A 788 -18.08 -16.34 2.84
CA GLY A 788 -17.39 -15.66 3.92
C GLY A 788 -18.29 -15.23 5.06
N ASP A 789 -17.77 -14.33 5.90
CA ASP A 789 -18.47 -13.80 7.08
C ASP A 789 -19.05 -12.40 6.78
N TYR A 790 -20.36 -12.23 6.98
CA TYR A 790 -21.08 -11.00 6.61
C TYR A 790 -21.47 -10.17 7.83
N ALA A 791 -21.20 -8.86 7.77
CA ALA A 791 -21.58 -7.89 8.79
C ALA A 791 -22.87 -7.13 8.43
N ILE A 792 -23.35 -7.26 7.19
CA ILE A 792 -24.69 -6.87 6.74
C ILE A 792 -25.27 -8.03 5.93
N ASP A 793 -26.46 -8.52 6.32
CA ASP A 793 -27.26 -9.52 5.61
C ASP A 793 -28.71 -9.01 5.56
N ILE A 794 -29.21 -8.70 4.37
CA ILE A 794 -30.58 -8.24 4.16
C ILE A 794 -31.29 -9.18 3.18
N ARG A 795 -32.44 -9.70 3.60
CA ARG A 795 -33.19 -10.70 2.85
C ARG A 795 -34.36 -10.14 2.06
N ALA A 796 -34.96 -10.95 1.20
CA ALA A 796 -36.17 -10.56 0.49
C ALA A 796 -37.34 -10.32 1.46
N ASP A 797 -38.04 -9.19 1.31
CA ASP A 797 -39.21 -8.90 2.14
C ASP A 797 -40.46 -9.70 1.72
N GLY A 798 -41.25 -10.17 2.69
CA GLY A 798 -42.50 -10.90 2.45
C GLY A 798 -42.64 -12.24 3.18
N ALA A 799 -41.57 -12.77 3.80
CA ALA A 799 -41.64 -14.01 4.56
C ALA A 799 -42.41 -13.84 5.89
N ALA A 800 -43.14 -14.87 6.30
CA ALA A 800 -43.78 -14.91 7.61
C ALA A 800 -42.77 -15.06 8.76
N ARG A 801 -41.61 -15.67 8.48
CA ARG A 801 -40.50 -15.91 9.41
C ARG A 801 -39.16 -15.68 8.72
N TYR A 802 -38.26 -15.00 9.43
CA TYR A 802 -36.86 -14.82 9.09
C TYR A 802 -35.97 -15.47 10.16
N THR A 803 -34.82 -16.01 9.76
CA THR A 803 -33.89 -16.67 10.68
C THR A 803 -32.44 -16.47 10.24
N TRP A 804 -31.63 -15.83 11.09
CA TRP A 804 -30.19 -15.65 10.88
C TRP A 804 -29.42 -16.46 11.92
N ASP A 805 -28.49 -17.28 11.45
CA ASP A 805 -27.47 -17.90 12.29
C ASP A 805 -26.27 -16.97 12.37
N ILE A 806 -25.89 -16.61 13.59
CA ILE A 806 -24.91 -15.58 13.86
C ILE A 806 -23.77 -16.20 14.65
N VAL A 807 -22.55 -15.83 14.29
CA VAL A 807 -21.35 -16.15 15.05
C VAL A 807 -20.89 -14.89 15.77
N LEU A 808 -20.80 -14.98 17.10
CA LEU A 808 -20.06 -14.04 17.92
C LEU A 808 -18.67 -14.64 18.16
N GLU A 809 -17.63 -13.86 17.87
CA GLU A 809 -16.24 -14.29 18.08
C GLU A 809 -15.39 -13.16 18.64
N THR A 810 -14.44 -13.47 19.52
CA THR A 810 -13.52 -12.49 20.11
C THR A 810 -12.18 -13.13 20.45
N SER A 811 -11.10 -12.34 20.38
CA SER A 811 -9.79 -12.76 20.91
C SER A 811 -9.80 -12.87 22.45
N LEU A 812 -10.79 -12.28 23.12
CA LEU A 812 -10.90 -12.17 24.57
C LEU A 812 -11.76 -13.31 25.15
N ARG A 813 -11.10 -14.42 25.50
CA ARG A 813 -11.73 -15.66 26.01
C ARG A 813 -12.23 -15.49 27.45
N ASN A 814 -13.32 -16.18 27.78
CA ASN A 814 -13.97 -16.18 29.10
C ASN A 814 -14.39 -14.78 29.63
N GLU A 815 -14.55 -13.81 28.73
CA GLU A 815 -14.97 -12.45 29.08
C GLU A 815 -16.47 -12.25 28.91
N GLU A 816 -17.05 -11.31 29.67
CA GLU A 816 -18.43 -10.91 29.49
C GLU A 816 -18.58 -9.98 28.28
N VAL A 817 -19.28 -10.47 27.26
CA VAL A 817 -19.65 -9.71 26.06
C VAL A 817 -21.06 -9.18 26.24
N GLN A 818 -21.20 -7.86 26.20
CA GLN A 818 -22.50 -7.21 26.22
C GLN A 818 -23.04 -7.08 24.80
N LEU A 819 -24.15 -7.76 24.52
CA LEU A 819 -24.93 -7.59 23.31
C LEU A 819 -26.06 -6.59 23.55
N SER A 820 -26.26 -5.66 22.63
CA SER A 820 -27.37 -4.70 22.66
C SER A 820 -27.95 -4.48 21.26
N TRP A 821 -29.14 -3.90 21.20
CA TRP A 821 -29.88 -3.67 19.95
C TRP A 821 -30.61 -2.31 20.02
N PRO A 822 -29.93 -1.20 19.66
CA PRO A 822 -30.39 0.14 19.99
C PRO A 822 -31.59 0.62 19.16
N ASP A 823 -31.83 0.09 17.96
CA ASP A 823 -32.79 0.66 16.99
C ASP A 823 -34.12 -0.12 16.89
N LEU A 824 -34.66 -0.63 18.00
CA LEU A 824 -35.91 -1.42 17.96
C LEU A 824 -37.17 -0.65 17.55
N ALA A 825 -37.14 0.68 17.67
CA ALA A 825 -38.30 1.53 17.41
C ALA A 825 -38.67 1.59 15.91
N SER A 826 -37.71 1.36 15.01
CA SER A 826 -37.93 1.36 13.56
C SER A 826 -38.55 0.06 13.04
N LEU A 827 -38.57 -1.01 13.85
CA LEU A 827 -39.04 -2.32 13.43
C LEU A 827 -40.59 -2.39 13.38
N PRO A 828 -41.20 -3.16 12.46
CA PRO A 828 -42.65 -3.31 12.36
C PRO A 828 -43.31 -3.77 13.66
N ARG A 829 -44.35 -3.08 14.13
CA ARG A 829 -44.97 -3.28 15.46
C ARG A 829 -45.52 -4.69 15.67
N ASP A 830 -45.94 -5.34 14.60
CA ASP A 830 -46.49 -6.70 14.57
C ASP A 830 -45.41 -7.79 14.51
N MET A 831 -44.12 -7.42 14.44
CA MET A 831 -43.01 -8.35 14.39
C MET A 831 -42.51 -8.72 15.79
N ARG A 832 -42.48 -10.03 16.07
CA ARG A 832 -41.85 -10.62 17.25
C ARG A 832 -40.41 -11.00 16.91
N ILE A 833 -39.45 -10.53 17.69
CA ILE A 833 -38.01 -10.76 17.47
C ILE A 833 -37.39 -11.39 18.71
N THR A 834 -36.75 -12.54 18.53
CA THR A 834 -36.11 -13.30 19.60
C THR A 834 -34.65 -13.55 19.25
N LEU A 835 -33.74 -13.25 20.17
CA LEU A 835 -32.34 -13.69 20.12
C LEU A 835 -32.20 -14.96 20.97
N ILE A 836 -31.54 -15.96 20.41
CA ILE A 836 -31.32 -17.28 21.02
C ILE A 836 -29.81 -17.50 21.09
N ASP A 837 -29.29 -17.72 22.29
CA ASP A 837 -27.94 -18.23 22.51
C ASP A 837 -27.99 -19.75 22.39
N LEU A 838 -27.49 -20.29 21.28
CA LEU A 838 -27.56 -21.73 20.99
C LEU A 838 -26.60 -22.55 21.84
N ASP A 839 -25.55 -21.93 22.39
CA ASP A 839 -24.55 -22.61 23.21
C ASP A 839 -24.87 -22.47 24.72
N GLY A 840 -25.44 -21.33 25.14
CA GLY A 840 -25.84 -21.06 26.52
C GLY A 840 -27.32 -21.35 26.85
N GLY A 841 -28.14 -21.68 25.84
CA GLY A 841 -29.56 -22.04 25.98
C GLY A 841 -30.51 -20.88 26.29
N LYS A 842 -30.01 -19.64 26.40
CA LYS A 842 -30.81 -18.46 26.76
C LYS A 842 -31.61 -17.94 25.58
N ARG A 843 -32.86 -17.53 25.81
CA ARG A 843 -33.73 -16.87 24.83
C ARG A 843 -34.13 -15.49 25.34
N ARG A 844 -34.12 -14.48 24.46
CA ARG A 844 -34.49 -13.10 24.80
C ARG A 844 -35.40 -12.49 23.75
N TYR A 845 -36.54 -11.99 24.21
CA TYR A 845 -37.44 -11.17 23.39
C TYR A 845 -36.96 -9.72 23.36
N LEU A 846 -36.65 -9.22 22.17
CA LEU A 846 -35.86 -7.99 22.06
C LEU A 846 -36.66 -6.74 22.40
N ARG A 847 -37.97 -6.65 22.09
CA ARG A 847 -38.71 -5.37 22.25
C ARG A 847 -38.81 -4.83 23.68
N THR A 848 -38.64 -5.68 24.69
CA THR A 848 -38.79 -5.30 26.10
C THR A 848 -37.51 -5.51 26.91
N THR A 849 -36.43 -5.93 26.26
CA THR A 849 -35.09 -6.04 26.86
C THR A 849 -34.12 -5.20 26.04
N GLY A 850 -33.18 -4.49 26.66
CA GLY A 850 -32.25 -3.60 25.91
C GLY A 850 -30.89 -4.22 25.60
N SER A 851 -30.53 -5.30 26.31
CA SER A 851 -29.24 -5.97 26.18
C SER A 851 -29.27 -7.39 26.77
N LEU A 852 -28.25 -8.17 26.43
CA LEU A 852 -27.95 -9.49 26.97
C LEU A 852 -26.45 -9.61 27.20
N VAL A 853 -26.04 -10.10 28.36
CA VAL A 853 -24.64 -10.42 28.66
C VAL A 853 -24.40 -11.91 28.43
N ILE A 854 -23.39 -12.23 27.62
CA ILE A 854 -22.97 -13.59 27.29
C ILE A 854 -21.47 -13.71 27.61
N ASN A 855 -21.08 -14.79 28.30
CA ASN A 855 -19.67 -15.09 28.47
C ASN A 855 -19.10 -15.69 27.18
N SER A 856 -18.00 -15.15 26.65
CA SER A 856 -17.40 -15.59 25.36
C SER A 856 -16.92 -17.04 25.35
N GLY A 857 -16.74 -17.66 26.52
CA GLY A 857 -16.30 -19.05 26.67
C GLY A 857 -14.83 -19.27 26.34
N GLU A 858 -14.36 -20.50 26.50
CA GLU A 858 -12.95 -20.87 26.35
C GLU A 858 -12.41 -20.69 24.93
N THR A 859 -13.27 -20.85 23.93
CA THR A 859 -12.91 -20.67 22.51
C THR A 859 -13.02 -19.20 22.07
N GLY A 860 -13.65 -18.34 22.87
CA GLY A 860 -14.01 -16.98 22.46
C GLY A 860 -15.11 -16.93 21.39
N ARG A 861 -15.79 -18.06 21.10
CA ARG A 861 -16.78 -18.18 20.03
C ARG A 861 -18.12 -18.67 20.57
N ARG A 862 -19.22 -18.02 20.15
CA ARG A 862 -20.61 -18.35 20.50
C ARG A 862 -21.50 -18.36 19.26
N ARG A 863 -22.39 -19.35 19.18
CA ARG A 863 -23.43 -19.45 18.15
C ARG A 863 -24.73 -18.85 18.66
N LEU A 864 -25.25 -17.89 17.93
CA LEU A 864 -26.49 -17.19 18.23
C LEU A 864 -27.46 -17.36 17.06
N ARG A 865 -28.75 -17.16 17.31
CA ARG A 865 -29.78 -17.13 16.28
C ARG A 865 -30.75 -15.99 16.53
N VAL A 866 -31.05 -15.23 15.48
CA VAL A 866 -32.15 -14.25 15.50
C VAL A 866 -33.32 -14.81 14.73
N GLU A 867 -34.49 -14.85 15.35
CA GLU A 867 -35.75 -15.24 14.73
C GLU A 867 -36.71 -14.06 14.74
N ALA A 868 -37.22 -13.66 13.57
CA ALA A 868 -38.22 -12.62 13.42
C ALA A 868 -39.48 -13.18 12.75
N THR A 869 -40.64 -13.05 13.37
CA THR A 869 -41.93 -13.58 12.86
C THR A 869 -42.98 -12.48 12.79
N ARG A 870 -43.71 -12.37 11.66
CA ARG A 870 -44.84 -11.43 11.48
C ARG A 870 -46.15 -12.01 12.03
N GLY A 871 -47.03 -11.14 12.55
CA GLY A 871 -48.42 -11.50 12.91
C GLY A 871 -48.58 -12.28 14.23
N GLY A 872 -47.99 -11.80 15.32
CA GLY A 872 -47.92 -12.53 16.59
C GLY A 872 -49.26 -12.81 17.30
N ALA A 873 -49.86 -13.97 17.06
CA ALA A 873 -50.63 -14.68 18.10
C ALA A 873 -49.64 -15.15 19.19
N GLY A 874 -49.91 -14.87 20.46
CA GLY A 874 -49.08 -15.34 21.59
C GLY A 874 -48.09 -14.33 22.18
N LEU A 875 -48.27 -13.02 21.97
CA LEU A 875 -47.61 -12.02 22.81
C LEU A 875 -48.25 -12.04 24.22
N LEU A 876 -47.43 -11.92 25.27
CA LEU A 876 -47.90 -11.70 26.63
C LEU A 876 -48.82 -10.48 26.70
N ALA A 877 -50.05 -10.68 27.18
CA ALA A 877 -51.06 -9.66 27.40
C ALA A 877 -51.73 -9.88 28.75
N ILE A 878 -52.13 -8.78 29.39
CA ILE A 878 -52.97 -8.77 30.58
C ILE A 878 -54.37 -8.33 30.15
N ASN A 879 -55.31 -9.28 30.17
CA ASN A 879 -56.68 -9.08 29.70
C ASN A 879 -57.69 -9.19 30.86
N ASN A 880 -58.91 -8.71 30.64
CA ASN A 880 -60.05 -8.87 31.55
C ASN A 880 -59.78 -8.43 33.00
N ILE A 881 -59.09 -7.30 33.18
CA ILE A 881 -58.81 -6.76 34.52
C ILE A 881 -60.12 -6.29 35.16
N THR A 882 -60.50 -6.93 36.25
CA THR A 882 -61.69 -6.66 37.05
C THR A 882 -61.29 -6.44 38.50
N VAL A 883 -61.94 -5.50 39.17
CA VAL A 883 -61.67 -5.17 40.57
C VAL A 883 -63.01 -5.25 41.29
N THR A 884 -63.12 -6.15 42.27
CA THR A 884 -64.37 -6.39 43.00
C THR A 884 -64.16 -6.25 44.51
N PRO A 885 -65.05 -5.52 45.22
CA PRO A 885 -65.00 -5.47 46.68
C PRO A 885 -65.34 -6.82 47.31
N THR A 886 -64.56 -7.26 48.29
CA THR A 886 -64.86 -8.46 49.08
C THR A 886 -65.77 -8.12 50.26
N ARG A 887 -66.88 -8.84 50.39
CA ARG A 887 -68.00 -8.52 51.32
C ARG A 887 -67.65 -8.61 52.83
N ALA A 888 -66.44 -9.04 53.20
CA ALA A 888 -66.11 -9.38 54.59
C ALA A 888 -64.97 -8.54 55.22
N THR A 889 -64.16 -7.80 54.45
CA THR A 889 -62.90 -7.20 54.98
C THR A 889 -62.54 -5.82 54.42
N GLY A 890 -63.32 -5.26 53.49
CA GLY A 890 -62.95 -4.02 52.79
C GLY A 890 -61.76 -4.18 51.84
N ALA A 891 -61.29 -5.41 51.62
CA ALA A 891 -60.25 -5.74 50.64
C ALA A 891 -60.84 -5.79 49.22
N LEU A 892 -60.01 -5.44 48.24
CA LEU A 892 -60.33 -5.51 46.81
C LEU A 892 -59.67 -6.75 46.20
N ASP A 893 -60.48 -7.61 45.58
CA ASP A 893 -59.99 -8.72 44.75
C ASP A 893 -59.82 -8.25 43.30
N VAL A 894 -58.64 -8.47 42.75
CA VAL A 894 -58.25 -8.06 41.41
C VAL A 894 -58.09 -9.32 40.56
N GLY A 895 -59.08 -9.60 39.71
CA GLY A 895 -59.04 -10.67 38.72
C GLY A 895 -58.51 -10.17 37.38
N PHE A 896 -57.64 -10.95 36.73
CA PHE A 896 -57.12 -10.67 35.39
C PHE A 896 -56.72 -11.98 34.70
N SER A 897 -56.45 -11.94 33.39
CA SER A 897 -56.00 -13.11 32.63
C SER A 897 -54.68 -12.84 31.91
N LEU A 898 -53.76 -13.81 31.94
CA LEU A 898 -52.48 -13.77 31.25
C LEU A 898 -52.51 -14.71 30.04
N THR A 899 -51.95 -14.28 28.92
CA THR A 899 -51.82 -15.13 27.71
C THR A 899 -50.62 -16.08 27.76
N SER A 900 -49.72 -15.95 28.73
CA SER A 900 -48.55 -16.80 28.92
C SER A 900 -48.09 -16.78 30.38
N ASP A 901 -47.31 -17.78 30.79
CA ASP A 901 -46.68 -17.84 32.11
C ASP A 901 -45.75 -16.64 32.31
N ALA A 902 -45.85 -15.97 33.46
CA ALA A 902 -45.10 -14.75 33.74
C ALA A 902 -44.92 -14.49 35.25
N LEU A 903 -43.87 -13.72 35.58
CA LEU A 903 -43.71 -13.08 36.88
C LEU A 903 -44.52 -11.78 36.91
N LEU A 904 -45.33 -11.60 37.95
CA LEU A 904 -46.16 -10.41 38.15
C LEU A 904 -45.62 -9.51 39.27
N ASP A 905 -45.47 -8.24 38.96
CA ASP A 905 -45.41 -7.14 39.91
C ASP A 905 -46.75 -6.38 39.89
N ALA A 906 -47.35 -6.17 41.05
CA ALA A 906 -48.58 -5.38 41.18
C ALA A 906 -48.41 -4.29 42.22
N GLN A 907 -48.68 -3.04 41.82
CA GLN A 907 -48.49 -1.86 42.65
C GLN A 907 -49.76 -1.01 42.67
N ILE A 908 -50.03 -0.40 43.81
CA ILE A 908 -51.01 0.68 43.92
C ILE A 908 -50.26 2.00 43.95
N LEU A 909 -50.68 2.93 43.10
CA LEU A 909 -50.14 4.28 43.02
C LEU A 909 -51.19 5.31 43.44
N SER A 910 -50.74 6.42 44.03
CA SER A 910 -51.57 7.60 44.21
C SER A 910 -51.96 8.22 42.86
N PRO A 911 -52.95 9.13 42.80
CA PRO A 911 -53.27 9.88 41.58
C PRO A 911 -52.07 10.67 41.00
N ALA A 912 -51.10 11.02 41.84
CA ALA A 912 -49.85 11.68 41.44
C ALA A 912 -48.78 10.69 40.92
N GLY A 913 -49.09 9.40 40.79
CA GLY A 913 -48.17 8.37 40.28
C GLY A 913 -47.15 7.86 41.29
N ARG A 914 -47.27 8.21 42.58
CA ARG A 914 -46.36 7.70 43.63
C ARG A 914 -46.81 6.33 44.11
N VAL A 915 -45.90 5.35 44.16
CA VAL A 915 -46.19 4.02 44.72
C VAL A 915 -46.57 4.16 46.19
N VAL A 916 -47.75 3.67 46.56
CA VAL A 916 -48.27 3.67 47.94
C VAL A 916 -48.35 2.26 48.53
N ARG A 917 -48.42 1.22 47.68
CA ARG A 917 -48.39 -0.19 48.07
C ARG A 917 -47.77 -1.04 46.97
N ASP A 918 -46.87 -1.96 47.36
CA ASP A 918 -46.48 -3.11 46.56
C ASP A 918 -47.36 -4.29 46.99
N VAL A 919 -48.28 -4.73 46.13
CA VAL A 919 -49.26 -5.78 46.43
C VAL A 919 -48.62 -7.15 46.27
N VAL A 920 -47.94 -7.37 45.15
CA VAL A 920 -47.09 -8.54 44.92
C VAL A 920 -45.85 -8.09 44.14
N ARG A 921 -44.73 -8.79 44.35
CA ARG A 921 -43.46 -8.55 43.66
C ARG A 921 -42.88 -9.87 43.18
N GLY A 922 -42.61 -9.99 41.88
CA GLY A 922 -42.01 -11.16 41.25
C GLY A 922 -42.80 -12.47 41.44
N ARG A 923 -44.13 -12.42 41.55
CA ARG A 923 -44.95 -13.62 41.78
C ARG A 923 -45.11 -14.40 40.48
N ALA A 924 -44.67 -15.66 40.43
CA ALA A 924 -44.91 -16.54 39.28
C ALA A 924 -46.39 -16.91 39.15
N LEU A 925 -46.93 -16.75 37.95
CA LEU A 925 -48.31 -17.06 37.58
C LEU A 925 -48.34 -17.80 36.24
N SER A 926 -49.24 -18.77 36.10
CA SER A 926 -49.47 -19.47 34.83
C SER A 926 -50.42 -18.69 33.92
N ALA A 927 -50.38 -18.99 32.62
CA ALA A 927 -51.35 -18.54 31.65
C ALA A 927 -52.79 -18.89 32.08
N GLY A 928 -53.74 -18.02 31.77
CA GLY A 928 -55.14 -18.12 32.20
C GLY A 928 -55.52 -17.09 33.27
N THR A 929 -56.64 -17.33 33.94
CA THR A 929 -57.22 -16.41 34.93
C THR A 929 -56.47 -16.47 36.26
N ASN A 930 -56.14 -15.30 36.81
CA ASN A 930 -55.35 -15.11 38.02
C ASN A 930 -55.97 -14.03 38.91
N HIS A 931 -55.76 -14.13 40.21
CA HIS A 931 -56.28 -13.18 41.21
C HIS A 931 -55.19 -12.71 42.18
N ILE A 932 -55.26 -11.44 42.57
CA ILE A 932 -54.48 -10.87 43.68
C ILE A 932 -55.40 -10.07 44.60
N LEU A 933 -55.11 -10.09 45.90
CA LEU A 933 -55.90 -9.38 46.91
C LEU A 933 -55.13 -8.15 47.41
N TRP A 934 -55.82 -7.02 47.49
CA TRP A 934 -55.31 -5.82 48.16
C TRP A 934 -56.21 -5.42 49.34
N ASP A 935 -55.62 -5.24 50.51
CA ASP A 935 -56.30 -4.96 51.79
C ASP A 935 -56.66 -3.49 52.02
N GLY A 936 -56.47 -2.62 51.03
CA GLY A 936 -56.73 -1.18 51.17
C GLY A 936 -55.71 -0.44 52.07
N ARG A 937 -54.54 -1.02 52.31
CA ARG A 937 -53.46 -0.44 53.14
C ARG A 937 -52.22 -0.09 52.32
N SER A 938 -51.40 0.80 52.86
CA SER A 938 -50.10 1.18 52.31
C SER A 938 -49.00 0.18 52.65
N ASN A 939 -47.78 0.37 52.13
CA ASN A 939 -46.60 -0.41 52.54
C ASN A 939 -46.29 -0.32 54.04
N ALA A 940 -46.66 0.79 54.71
CA ALA A 940 -46.47 0.97 56.15
C ALA A 940 -47.57 0.29 57.00
N GLY A 941 -48.46 -0.50 56.37
CA GLY A 941 -49.61 -1.12 57.05
C GLY A 941 -50.72 -0.13 57.42
N VAL A 942 -50.58 1.15 57.07
CA VAL A 942 -51.55 2.19 57.36
C VAL A 942 -52.72 2.10 56.38
N ALA A 943 -53.90 2.19 56.94
CA ALA A 943 -55.16 2.30 56.23
C ALA A 943 -55.16 3.50 55.26
N LEU A 944 -55.33 3.26 53.95
CA LEU A 944 -55.48 4.34 52.97
C LEU A 944 -56.90 4.90 53.00
N GLY A 945 -57.03 6.23 52.87
CA GLY A 945 -58.33 6.92 52.84
C GLY A 945 -59.12 6.64 51.58
N SER A 946 -60.44 6.82 51.65
CA SER A 946 -61.34 6.71 50.50
C SER A 946 -60.90 7.66 49.39
N GLY A 947 -60.85 7.18 48.15
CA GLY A 947 -60.35 7.95 47.03
C GLY A 947 -59.96 7.11 45.83
N LEU A 948 -59.51 7.78 44.77
CA LEU A 948 -59.07 7.13 43.54
C LEU A 948 -57.58 6.75 43.65
N TYR A 949 -57.25 5.54 43.25
CA TYR A 949 -55.87 5.03 43.15
C TYR A 949 -55.68 4.38 41.77
N LEU A 950 -54.44 4.16 41.37
CA LEU A 950 -54.11 3.44 40.14
C LEU A 950 -53.50 2.08 40.50
N LEU A 951 -54.12 1.00 40.03
CA LEU A 951 -53.53 -0.33 40.00
C LEU A 951 -52.63 -0.44 38.77
N GLN A 952 -51.36 -0.75 38.98
CA GLN A 952 -50.42 -1.09 37.92
C GLN A 952 -50.03 -2.56 38.03
N LEU A 953 -50.30 -3.32 36.97
CA LEU A 953 -49.85 -4.69 36.80
C LEU A 953 -48.74 -4.71 35.75
N THR A 954 -47.60 -5.30 36.10
CA THR A 954 -46.49 -5.55 35.17
C THR A 954 -46.22 -7.05 35.16
N ALA A 955 -46.50 -7.71 34.04
CA ALA A 955 -46.21 -9.13 33.86
C ALA A 955 -44.99 -9.29 32.96
N THR A 956 -44.05 -10.17 33.34
CA THR A 956 -42.80 -10.42 32.61
C THR A 956 -42.53 -11.92 32.47
N THR A 957 -42.40 -12.42 31.24
CA THR A 957 -42.04 -13.83 30.94
C THR A 957 -40.57 -14.13 31.19
N GLU A 958 -40.20 -15.42 31.20
CA GLU A 958 -38.80 -15.87 31.28
C GLU A 958 -37.92 -15.34 30.14
N GLU A 959 -38.47 -15.28 28.91
CA GLU A 959 -37.78 -14.70 27.73
C GLU A 959 -37.61 -13.17 27.85
N GLY A 960 -38.13 -12.54 28.91
CA GLY A 960 -38.03 -11.09 29.15
C GLY A 960 -39.12 -10.27 28.46
N GLN A 961 -40.12 -10.91 27.83
CA GLN A 961 -41.30 -10.22 27.33
C GLN A 961 -42.09 -9.61 28.49
N SER A 962 -42.29 -8.29 28.49
CA SER A 962 -42.99 -7.56 29.54
C SER A 962 -44.18 -6.76 29.02
N VAL A 963 -45.30 -6.76 29.76
CA VAL A 963 -46.49 -5.94 29.47
C VAL A 963 -46.95 -5.24 30.74
N ARG A 964 -47.38 -3.99 30.60
CA ARG A 964 -47.91 -3.16 31.68
C ARG A 964 -49.35 -2.78 31.41
N ALA A 965 -50.22 -2.97 32.41
CA ALA A 965 -51.60 -2.50 32.39
C ALA A 965 -51.85 -1.62 33.61
N VAL A 966 -52.56 -0.51 33.41
CA VAL A 966 -52.93 0.42 34.48
C VAL A 966 -54.45 0.55 34.51
N ARG A 967 -55.05 0.41 35.69
CA ARG A 967 -56.50 0.55 35.90
C ARG A 967 -56.79 1.46 37.10
N PRO A 968 -57.66 2.48 36.95
CA PRO A 968 -58.18 3.22 38.09
C PRO A 968 -59.00 2.31 38.99
N ILE A 969 -58.80 2.43 40.30
CA ILE A 969 -59.60 1.75 41.32
C ILE A 969 -60.09 2.78 42.34
N ALA A 970 -61.36 2.71 42.69
CA ALA A 970 -61.94 3.52 43.75
C ALA A 970 -61.88 2.71 45.05
N LEU A 971 -61.20 3.23 46.06
CA LEU A 971 -61.26 2.71 47.42
C LEU A 971 -62.39 3.43 48.15
N VAL A 972 -63.38 2.68 48.62
CA VAL A 972 -64.48 3.19 49.44
C VAL A 972 -64.41 2.49 50.79
N ARG A 973 -64.41 3.27 51.87
CA ARG A 973 -64.38 2.76 53.25
C ARG A 973 -65.71 2.89 53.94
#